data_AF-A0A844A9D3-F1
#
_entry.id   AF-A0A844A9D3-F1
#
_cell.length_a   1.000
_cell.length_b   1.000
_cell.length_c   1.000
_cell.angle_alpha   90.00
_cell.angle_beta   90.00
_cell.angle_gamma   90.00
#
_symmetry.space_group_name_H-M   'P 1'
#
loop_
_entity.id
_entity.type
_entity.pdbx_description
1 polymer ?
#
loop_
_entity_poly.entity_id
_entity_poly.type
_entity_poly.pdbx_seq_one_letter_code
_entity_poly.pdbx_strand_id
1 'polypeptide(L)'
;MRRRSTEGTVMTDGSKPTFEIGIAMSGAISAGAYSAGVFDFLIQALDAWEKAKAEGAPDLPEYDVRLKALSGASAGAITAAIGVIAAGGREAPATFPSPAPGSQNIRFTLGRLYRSWVTRPTLVSPDGSPDLLSLKDLAGGRPVISVLNANVLTAIGAEALEATGTLSPRPYVASSLHFYMMLSNLRGVPYAIHFSGGQYNMMTHADRVHYVVEGIGTWKPSPSPFADTDSGTSIAATSLFGATGASTRPPEWLAFANAALASGAFPIGLSPRVIATATSQYAKAKFPISEDQSELKPIPTWPDAWHVPSSQDYPFSFVSVDGGLINNDPFEYVRFTLMKDPPRPNERNAEKTDRAVIMIAPFPEGPPFLGDGEPPLGVLSIARRVVTALRQQVRFKPDQLLAVAAEGTHSRFMISPHRVPPSTPGGEEREETFSIASGLLGGFGGFVLEAFRDHDYQLGRRNCQYFLMRHLTIDKNHQTLHGPEGAAERRNAVISKTLSDGSMHDYVPIIPLVGDALPEVPYPRWARIDENAFALLVKRIEARLVAVARRLVSTETTSARMKLGLNFLLLVGRNRIVDYIRLTLLQELVMRDQIEGWPLPAADLRPDFVRAVLAALLDPAFDLRTEAGIARTTKLDTSLVREILSTLAGAAGANCQVWLAPWTRTDEPLLYTLVSRRPSFLATLLQGRTPARLFAKPVVDRK
;
A
#
# COMPACT_ATOMS: atom_id res chain seq x y z
N MET A 1 -29.77 52.48 -9.22
CA MET A 1 -30.14 51.28 -8.42
C MET A 1 -30.76 50.24 -9.34
N ARG A 2 -29.95 49.30 -9.85
CA ARG A 2 -30.44 48.16 -10.67
C ARG A 2 -30.75 46.99 -9.74
N ARG A 3 -31.99 46.51 -9.76
CA ARG A 3 -32.42 45.26 -9.12
C ARG A 3 -31.61 44.11 -9.73
N ARG A 4 -30.88 43.37 -8.89
CA ARG A 4 -30.33 42.05 -9.26
C ARG A 4 -31.47 41.05 -9.23
N SER A 5 -31.78 40.47 -10.39
CA SER A 5 -32.58 39.26 -10.51
C SER A 5 -31.78 38.08 -9.97
N THR A 6 -32.29 37.46 -8.92
CA THR A 6 -31.92 36.10 -8.51
C THR A 6 -32.58 35.13 -9.48
N GLU A 7 -31.90 34.80 -10.57
CA GLU A 7 -32.24 33.61 -11.37
C GLU A 7 -31.70 32.38 -10.63
N GLY A 8 -32.57 31.76 -9.84
CA GLY A 8 -32.39 30.37 -9.45
C GLY A 8 -32.58 29.51 -10.68
N THR A 9 -31.51 28.86 -11.13
CA THR A 9 -31.58 27.84 -12.19
C THR A 9 -32.36 26.65 -11.62
N VAL A 10 -33.66 26.61 -11.89
CA VAL A 10 -34.47 25.41 -11.64
C VAL A 10 -34.00 24.34 -12.62
N MET A 11 -33.37 23.29 -12.09
CA MET A 11 -33.02 22.07 -12.82
C MET A 11 -34.32 21.47 -13.36
N THR A 12 -34.49 21.46 -14.69
CA THR A 12 -35.70 21.02 -15.41
C THR A 12 -35.58 19.62 -15.99
N ASP A 13 -34.61 18.82 -15.56
CA ASP A 13 -34.53 17.41 -15.89
C ASP A 13 -34.82 16.59 -14.63
N GLY A 14 -35.74 15.63 -14.69
CA GLY A 14 -36.14 14.75 -13.59
C GLY A 14 -35.03 13.80 -13.09
N SER A 15 -33.77 14.14 -13.34
CA SER A 15 -32.57 13.47 -12.85
C SER A 15 -32.24 13.93 -11.42
N LYS A 16 -32.02 12.96 -10.52
CA LYS A 16 -31.61 13.24 -9.14
C LYS A 16 -30.22 13.92 -9.10
N PRO A 17 -29.97 14.85 -8.16
CA PRO A 17 -28.64 15.40 -7.95
C PRO A 17 -27.61 14.27 -7.76
N THR A 18 -26.41 14.44 -8.32
CA THR A 18 -25.35 13.42 -8.31
C THR A 18 -24.06 13.98 -7.73
N PHE A 19 -23.44 13.21 -6.83
CA PHE A 19 -22.09 13.44 -6.31
C PHE A 19 -21.12 12.43 -6.93
N GLU A 20 -20.18 12.89 -7.76
CA GLU A 20 -19.23 12.01 -8.45
C GLU A 20 -17.99 11.73 -7.59
N ILE A 21 -17.65 10.46 -7.37
CA ILE A 21 -16.43 10.06 -6.69
C ILE A 21 -15.46 9.36 -7.63
N GLY A 22 -14.17 9.49 -7.31
CA GLY A 22 -13.12 8.66 -7.87
C GLY A 22 -12.15 8.23 -6.78
N ILE A 23 -11.47 7.09 -6.98
CA ILE A 23 -10.60 6.50 -5.96
C ILE A 23 -9.18 6.40 -6.49
N ALA A 24 -8.23 6.96 -5.74
CA ALA A 24 -6.80 6.83 -6.00
C ALA A 24 -6.16 5.96 -4.93
N MET A 25 -5.52 4.85 -5.32
CA MET A 25 -4.91 3.91 -4.38
C MET A 25 -3.39 3.96 -4.44
N SER A 26 -2.79 4.28 -3.30
CA SER A 26 -1.35 4.43 -3.15
C SER A 26 -0.64 3.07 -3.17
N GLY A 27 0.63 3.07 -3.57
CA GLY A 27 1.47 1.89 -3.51
C GLY A 27 1.83 1.49 -2.08
N ALA A 28 1.67 0.19 -1.74
CA ALA A 28 1.84 -0.30 -0.37
C ALA A 28 2.25 -1.77 -0.23
N ILE A 29 2.89 -2.37 -1.24
CA ILE A 29 3.41 -3.75 -1.22
C ILE A 29 2.39 -4.76 -0.63
N SER A 30 2.58 -5.29 0.59
CA SER A 30 1.66 -6.27 1.18
C SER A 30 0.50 -5.63 1.95
N ALA A 31 0.57 -4.33 2.27
CA ALA A 31 -0.54 -3.56 2.84
C ALA A 31 -1.61 -3.22 1.78
N GLY A 32 -1.51 -3.77 0.55
CA GLY A 32 -2.64 -3.85 -0.37
C GLY A 32 -3.87 -4.54 0.26
N ALA A 33 -3.68 -5.41 1.25
CA ALA A 33 -4.74 -5.98 2.07
C ALA A 33 -5.57 -4.91 2.80
N TYR A 34 -4.93 -3.86 3.34
CA TYR A 34 -5.64 -2.72 3.93
C TYR A 34 -6.49 -1.99 2.88
N SER A 35 -5.88 -1.63 1.74
CA SER A 35 -6.63 -0.96 0.65
C SER A 35 -7.79 -1.81 0.14
N ALA A 36 -7.61 -3.14 0.11
CA ALA A 36 -8.66 -4.09 -0.25
C ALA A 36 -9.82 -4.08 0.75
N GLY A 37 -9.52 -4.05 2.05
CA GLY A 37 -10.53 -3.91 3.10
C GLY A 37 -11.32 -2.59 3.02
N VAL A 38 -10.62 -1.48 2.74
CA VAL A 38 -11.27 -0.18 2.50
C VAL A 38 -12.22 -0.25 1.31
N PHE A 39 -11.72 -0.76 0.17
CA PHE A 39 -12.53 -0.86 -1.05
C PHE A 39 -13.73 -1.79 -0.89
N ASP A 40 -13.54 -2.93 -0.21
CA ASP A 40 -14.61 -3.87 0.11
C ASP A 40 -15.72 -3.26 0.98
N PHE A 41 -15.36 -2.51 2.03
CA PHE A 41 -16.39 -1.85 2.86
C PHE A 41 -17.09 -0.71 2.12
N LEU A 42 -16.38 0.04 1.26
CA LEU A 42 -17.00 1.07 0.43
C LEU A 42 -18.06 0.46 -0.52
N ILE A 43 -17.74 -0.66 -1.16
CA ILE A 43 -18.71 -1.39 -2.00
C ILE A 43 -19.89 -1.90 -1.16
N GLN A 44 -19.64 -2.44 0.03
CA GLN A 44 -20.71 -2.84 0.96
C GLN A 44 -21.63 -1.67 1.31
N ALA A 45 -21.08 -0.50 1.67
CA ALA A 45 -21.87 0.67 2.04
C ALA A 45 -22.72 1.20 0.88
N LEU A 46 -22.15 1.26 -0.33
CA LEU A 46 -22.88 1.66 -1.54
C LEU A 46 -23.96 0.65 -1.92
N ASP A 47 -23.70 -0.65 -1.77
CA ASP A 47 -24.70 -1.71 -1.98
C ASP A 47 -25.87 -1.63 -1.02
N ALA A 48 -25.56 -1.46 0.28
CA ALA A 48 -26.57 -1.30 1.31
C ALA A 48 -27.43 -0.06 1.07
N TRP A 49 -26.82 1.04 0.64
CA TRP A 49 -27.54 2.28 0.34
C TRP A 49 -28.43 2.16 -0.89
N GLU A 50 -27.95 1.62 -2.01
CA GLU A 50 -28.81 1.39 -3.18
C GLU A 50 -29.97 0.43 -2.88
N LYS A 51 -29.70 -0.63 -2.10
CA LYS A 51 -30.76 -1.54 -1.64
C LYS A 51 -31.81 -0.79 -0.83
N ALA A 52 -31.40 0.02 0.14
CA ALA A 52 -32.33 0.79 0.96
C ALA A 52 -33.13 1.82 0.13
N LYS A 53 -32.52 2.44 -0.90
CA LYS A 53 -33.24 3.31 -1.85
C LYS A 53 -34.27 2.52 -2.66
N ALA A 54 -33.91 1.34 -3.15
CA ALA A 54 -34.83 0.47 -3.91
C ALA A 54 -36.00 -0.04 -3.07
N GLU A 55 -35.80 -0.23 -1.77
CA GLU A 55 -36.83 -0.63 -0.79
C GLU A 55 -37.68 0.55 -0.29
N GLY A 56 -37.38 1.78 -0.72
CA GLY A 56 -38.14 2.98 -0.31
C GLY A 56 -37.95 3.34 1.16
N ALA A 57 -36.78 3.05 1.75
CA ALA A 57 -36.50 3.35 3.14
C ALA A 57 -36.68 4.87 3.41
N PRO A 58 -37.48 5.27 4.42
CA PRO A 58 -37.73 6.69 4.71
C PRO A 58 -36.44 7.39 5.13
N ASP A 59 -36.33 8.71 4.99
CA ASP A 59 -35.21 9.50 5.52
C ASP A 59 -33.81 9.16 4.95
N LEU A 60 -33.76 8.68 3.71
CA LEU A 60 -32.51 8.63 2.94
C LEU A 60 -32.30 9.96 2.20
N PRO A 61 -31.04 10.38 1.98
CA PRO A 61 -30.77 11.51 1.11
C PRO A 61 -31.26 11.26 -0.33
N GLU A 62 -31.77 12.30 -0.99
CA GLU A 62 -32.38 12.20 -2.33
C GLU A 62 -31.36 12.23 -3.49
N TYR A 63 -30.08 12.43 -3.21
CA TYR A 63 -29.01 12.44 -4.20
C TYR A 63 -28.38 11.05 -4.39
N ASP A 64 -27.67 10.89 -5.51
CA ASP A 64 -26.90 9.69 -5.83
C ASP A 64 -25.39 9.93 -5.64
N VAL A 65 -24.66 8.91 -5.22
CA VAL A 65 -23.20 8.89 -5.27
C VAL A 65 -22.76 7.93 -6.37
N ARG A 66 -21.87 8.39 -7.26
CA ARG A 66 -21.50 7.65 -8.47
C ARG A 66 -19.98 7.56 -8.64
N LEU A 67 -19.46 6.34 -8.82
CA LEU A 67 -18.04 6.05 -9.01
C LEU A 67 -17.67 6.14 -10.50
N LYS A 68 -16.83 7.11 -10.87
CA LYS A 68 -16.45 7.42 -12.26
C LYS A 68 -15.07 6.92 -12.66
N ALA A 69 -14.11 6.89 -11.73
CA ALA A 69 -12.73 6.57 -12.06
C ALA A 69 -11.94 5.95 -10.91
N LEU A 70 -10.96 5.12 -11.27
CA LEU A 70 -9.97 4.54 -10.38
C LEU A 70 -8.55 4.88 -10.87
N SER A 71 -7.60 4.98 -9.95
CA SER A 71 -6.17 4.88 -10.27
C SER A 71 -5.43 4.12 -9.19
N GLY A 72 -4.29 3.52 -9.57
CA GLY A 72 -3.43 2.87 -8.59
C GLY A 72 -2.00 2.70 -9.04
N ALA A 73 -1.11 2.55 -8.07
CA ALA A 73 0.28 2.16 -8.25
C ALA A 73 0.63 0.99 -7.31
N SER A 74 1.52 0.09 -7.71
CA SER A 74 1.93 -1.05 -6.89
C SER A 74 0.72 -1.86 -6.39
N ALA A 75 0.69 -2.16 -5.10
CA ALA A 75 -0.44 -2.78 -4.43
C ALA A 75 -1.78 -2.08 -4.71
N GLY A 76 -1.82 -0.75 -4.82
CA GLY A 76 -3.04 -0.01 -5.16
C GLY A 76 -3.58 -0.34 -6.55
N ALA A 77 -2.71 -0.49 -7.55
CA ALA A 77 -3.12 -0.91 -8.90
C ALA A 77 -3.68 -2.34 -8.89
N ILE A 78 -3.03 -3.25 -8.16
CA ILE A 78 -3.47 -4.64 -8.01
C ILE A 78 -4.83 -4.70 -7.29
N THR A 79 -5.00 -3.95 -6.19
CA THR A 79 -6.27 -3.87 -5.46
C THR A 79 -7.39 -3.32 -6.33
N ALA A 80 -7.18 -2.22 -7.04
CA ALA A 80 -8.18 -1.66 -7.95
C ALA A 80 -8.53 -2.63 -9.08
N ALA A 81 -7.54 -3.29 -9.69
CA ALA A 81 -7.74 -4.25 -10.77
C ALA A 81 -8.60 -5.45 -10.34
N ILE A 82 -8.23 -6.09 -9.23
CA ILE A 82 -8.97 -7.22 -8.68
C ILE A 82 -10.33 -6.76 -8.15
N GLY A 83 -10.40 -5.57 -7.55
CA GLY A 83 -11.62 -4.96 -7.04
C GLY A 83 -12.66 -4.72 -8.14
N VAL A 84 -12.25 -4.24 -9.31
CA VAL A 84 -13.11 -4.08 -10.48
C VAL A 84 -13.69 -5.41 -10.95
N ILE A 85 -12.85 -6.46 -11.03
CA ILE A 85 -13.30 -7.80 -11.41
C ILE A 85 -14.24 -8.35 -10.34
N ALA A 86 -13.89 -8.25 -9.06
CA ALA A 86 -14.71 -8.71 -7.95
C ALA A 86 -16.05 -7.97 -7.87
N ALA A 87 -16.08 -6.67 -8.15
CA ALA A 87 -17.30 -5.88 -8.13
C ALA A 87 -18.26 -6.23 -9.28
N GLY A 88 -17.74 -6.74 -10.42
CA GLY A 88 -18.56 -7.19 -11.54
C GLY A 88 -19.30 -8.50 -11.28
N GLY A 89 -18.74 -9.41 -10.47
CA GLY A 89 -19.37 -10.68 -10.09
C GLY A 89 -19.86 -10.64 -8.65
N ARG A 90 -21.18 -10.61 -8.40
CA ARG A 90 -21.72 -10.64 -7.03
C ARG A 90 -21.52 -12.02 -6.40
N GLU A 91 -20.41 -12.19 -5.68
CA GLU A 91 -20.21 -13.32 -4.76
C GLU A 91 -21.06 -13.10 -3.49
N ALA A 92 -21.51 -14.19 -2.87
CA ALA A 92 -22.18 -14.10 -1.57
C ALA A 92 -21.19 -13.60 -0.51
N PRO A 93 -21.58 -12.64 0.36
CA PRO A 93 -20.74 -12.21 1.47
C PRO A 93 -20.39 -13.38 2.39
N ALA A 94 -19.15 -13.42 2.89
CA ALA A 94 -18.77 -14.35 3.92
C ALA A 94 -18.96 -13.73 5.31
N THR A 95 -19.44 -14.53 6.26
CA THR A 95 -19.66 -14.09 7.64
C THR A 95 -18.59 -14.62 8.58
N PHE A 96 -18.41 -13.94 9.71
CA PHE A 96 -17.64 -14.48 10.82
C PHE A 96 -18.35 -15.68 11.45
N PRO A 97 -17.64 -16.75 11.86
CA PRO A 97 -18.25 -17.91 12.50
C PRO A 97 -18.96 -17.60 13.83
N SER A 98 -18.51 -16.58 14.56
CA SER A 98 -19.06 -16.19 15.87
C SER A 98 -18.92 -14.68 16.07
N PRO A 99 -19.79 -13.86 15.44
CA PRO A 99 -19.77 -12.42 15.61
C PRO A 99 -20.26 -12.03 17.01
N ALA A 100 -19.65 -11.01 17.60
CA ALA A 100 -20.18 -10.44 18.84
C ALA A 100 -21.54 -9.78 18.59
N PRO A 101 -22.51 -9.86 19.53
CA PRO A 101 -23.80 -9.18 19.38
C PRO A 101 -23.62 -7.68 19.08
N GLY A 102 -24.36 -7.17 18.08
CA GLY A 102 -24.28 -5.76 17.67
C GLY A 102 -23.05 -5.38 16.83
N SER A 103 -22.08 -6.29 16.68
CA SER A 103 -20.93 -6.10 15.78
C SER A 103 -21.23 -6.58 14.37
N GLN A 104 -20.46 -6.08 13.42
CA GLN A 104 -20.46 -6.52 12.03
C GLN A 104 -20.27 -8.05 11.94
N ASN A 105 -21.19 -8.72 11.23
CA ASN A 105 -21.12 -10.15 10.98
C ASN A 105 -20.45 -10.47 9.64
N ILE A 106 -20.41 -9.55 8.68
CA ILE A 106 -19.76 -9.73 7.38
C ILE A 106 -18.24 -9.55 7.53
N ARG A 107 -17.50 -10.61 7.16
CA ARG A 107 -16.03 -10.62 7.09
C ARG A 107 -15.52 -9.98 5.81
N PHE A 108 -16.17 -10.25 4.68
CA PHE A 108 -15.90 -9.62 3.39
C PHE A 108 -17.10 -9.77 2.44
N THR A 109 -17.22 -8.86 1.48
CA THR A 109 -18.20 -8.93 0.38
C THR A 109 -17.55 -9.29 -0.95
N LEU A 110 -16.28 -8.93 -1.14
CA LEU A 110 -15.49 -9.15 -2.35
C LEU A 110 -14.54 -10.34 -2.15
N GLY A 111 -15.07 -11.57 -2.24
CA GLY A 111 -14.32 -12.79 -1.97
C GLY A 111 -13.05 -12.96 -2.81
N ARG A 112 -13.05 -12.61 -4.10
CA ARG A 112 -11.83 -12.62 -4.94
C ARG A 112 -10.75 -11.69 -4.40
N LEU A 113 -11.16 -10.50 -3.98
CA LEU A 113 -10.25 -9.49 -3.48
C LEU A 113 -9.64 -9.95 -2.16
N TYR A 114 -10.47 -10.50 -1.26
CA TYR A 114 -10.02 -11.12 -0.02
C TYR A 114 -9.07 -12.30 -0.28
N ARG A 115 -9.41 -13.24 -1.16
CA ARG A 115 -8.53 -14.39 -1.47
C ARG A 115 -7.17 -13.96 -2.03
N SER A 116 -7.18 -12.98 -2.95
CA SER A 116 -5.96 -12.53 -3.63
C SER A 116 -4.99 -11.77 -2.73
N TRP A 117 -5.50 -11.07 -1.71
CA TRP A 117 -4.68 -10.32 -0.78
C TRP A 117 -4.44 -11.01 0.55
N VAL A 118 -5.42 -11.71 1.08
CA VAL A 118 -5.37 -12.28 2.43
C VAL A 118 -4.90 -13.73 2.38
N THR A 119 -5.60 -14.62 1.68
CA THR A 119 -5.36 -16.06 1.84
C THR A 119 -4.18 -16.57 1.00
N ARG A 120 -4.05 -16.11 -0.25
CA ARG A 120 -3.12 -16.71 -1.21
C ARG A 120 -1.64 -16.28 -1.11
N PRO A 121 -1.29 -14.99 -0.98
CA PRO A 121 0.12 -14.59 -1.11
C PRO A 121 0.89 -14.88 0.17
N THR A 122 1.89 -15.77 0.14
CA THR A 122 2.67 -16.14 1.33
C THR A 122 4.15 -16.38 1.03
N LEU A 123 5.02 -16.08 2.01
CA LEU A 123 6.43 -16.46 1.99
C LEU A 123 6.60 -17.96 2.18
N VAL A 124 5.80 -18.57 3.05
CA VAL A 124 5.83 -20.00 3.35
C VAL A 124 4.41 -20.53 3.33
N SER A 125 4.13 -21.49 2.44
CA SER A 125 2.81 -22.13 2.44
C SER A 125 2.74 -23.21 3.52
N PRO A 126 1.67 -23.26 4.35
CA PRO A 126 1.47 -24.32 5.35
C PRO A 126 1.39 -25.73 4.74
N ASP A 127 0.85 -25.85 3.53
CA ASP A 127 0.62 -27.11 2.81
C ASP A 127 1.77 -27.50 1.87
N GLY A 128 2.85 -26.71 1.81
CA GLY A 128 3.97 -26.93 0.91
C GLY A 128 3.70 -26.63 -0.57
N SER A 129 2.55 -26.02 -0.90
CA SER A 129 2.29 -25.50 -2.25
C SER A 129 3.30 -24.40 -2.63
N PRO A 130 3.45 -24.07 -3.93
CA PRO A 130 4.39 -23.04 -4.36
C PRO A 130 4.13 -21.70 -3.67
N ASP A 131 5.15 -21.21 -2.97
CA ASP A 131 5.18 -19.94 -2.23
C ASP A 131 6.31 -19.02 -2.74
N LEU A 132 6.41 -17.81 -2.20
CA LEU A 132 7.43 -16.83 -2.62
C LEU A 132 8.88 -17.28 -2.32
N LEU A 133 9.10 -18.27 -1.44
CA LEU A 133 10.42 -18.81 -1.10
C LEU A 133 10.72 -20.15 -1.76
N SER A 134 9.79 -20.71 -2.52
CA SER A 134 9.98 -21.96 -3.23
C SER A 134 11.05 -21.83 -4.32
N LEU A 135 11.67 -22.96 -4.70
CA LEU A 135 12.87 -22.98 -5.57
C LEU A 135 12.56 -23.33 -7.04
N LYS A 136 11.29 -23.59 -7.38
CA LYS A 136 10.89 -24.15 -8.68
C LYS A 136 11.22 -23.22 -9.86
N ASP A 137 11.18 -21.91 -9.65
CA ASP A 137 11.52 -20.87 -10.63
C ASP A 137 13.01 -20.78 -10.98
N LEU A 138 13.90 -21.30 -10.11
CA LEU A 138 15.36 -21.33 -10.35
C LEU A 138 15.82 -22.56 -11.15
N ALA A 139 14.90 -23.46 -11.51
CA ALA A 139 15.22 -24.69 -12.22
C ALA A 139 15.55 -24.43 -13.71
N GLY A 140 16.24 -25.39 -14.35
CA GLY A 140 16.31 -25.47 -15.81
C GLY A 140 17.15 -24.42 -16.52
N GLY A 141 18.20 -23.87 -15.88
CA GLY A 141 19.17 -23.06 -16.62
C GLY A 141 18.77 -21.60 -16.87
N ARG A 142 17.62 -21.14 -16.35
CA ARG A 142 17.13 -19.77 -16.55
C ARG A 142 17.94 -18.72 -15.76
N PRO A 143 18.02 -17.45 -16.24
CA PRO A 143 18.56 -16.33 -15.47
C PRO A 143 17.76 -16.08 -14.19
N VAL A 144 18.41 -15.56 -13.16
CA VAL A 144 17.72 -15.08 -11.95
C VAL A 144 17.14 -13.70 -12.24
N ILE A 145 15.81 -13.62 -12.32
CA ILE A 145 15.11 -12.35 -12.59
C ILE A 145 14.55 -11.68 -11.33
N SER A 146 14.53 -12.39 -10.20
CA SER A 146 14.09 -11.86 -8.89
C SER A 146 14.58 -12.72 -7.73
N VAL A 147 14.65 -12.13 -6.53
CA VAL A 147 15.00 -12.83 -5.29
C VAL A 147 13.87 -13.77 -4.85
N LEU A 148 12.61 -13.34 -4.93
CA LEU A 148 11.45 -14.16 -4.60
C LEU A 148 10.91 -14.88 -5.84
N ASN A 149 10.22 -16.00 -5.62
CA ASN A 149 9.48 -16.69 -6.67
C ASN A 149 8.16 -15.96 -6.98
N ALA A 150 8.18 -15.11 -8.01
CA ALA A 150 7.02 -14.34 -8.43
C ALA A 150 5.97 -15.13 -9.24
N ASN A 151 6.19 -16.42 -9.56
CA ASN A 151 5.21 -17.24 -10.28
C ASN A 151 3.90 -17.40 -9.51
N VAL A 152 3.97 -17.37 -8.16
CA VAL A 152 2.79 -17.42 -7.30
C VAL A 152 1.86 -16.23 -7.57
N LEU A 153 2.43 -15.04 -7.79
CA LEU A 153 1.65 -13.84 -8.12
C LEU A 153 1.00 -13.94 -9.51
N THR A 154 1.68 -14.57 -10.47
CA THR A 154 1.07 -14.87 -11.78
C THR A 154 -0.09 -15.84 -11.65
N ALA A 155 0.03 -16.87 -10.80
CA ALA A 155 -1.06 -17.80 -10.53
C ALA A 155 -2.26 -17.11 -9.85
N ILE A 156 -2.00 -16.23 -8.88
CA ILE A 156 -3.05 -15.42 -8.23
C ILE A 156 -3.74 -14.51 -9.25
N GLY A 157 -2.98 -13.84 -10.12
CA GLY A 157 -3.56 -13.02 -11.19
C GLY A 157 -4.42 -13.84 -12.16
N ALA A 158 -3.99 -15.04 -12.52
CA ALA A 158 -4.76 -15.94 -13.37
C ALA A 158 -6.07 -16.42 -12.70
N GLU A 159 -6.04 -16.72 -11.40
CA GLU A 159 -7.22 -17.07 -10.60
C GLU A 159 -8.17 -15.88 -10.44
N ALA A 160 -7.65 -14.67 -10.25
CA ALA A 160 -8.47 -13.46 -10.16
C ALA A 160 -9.30 -13.25 -11.44
N LEU A 161 -8.77 -13.65 -12.60
CA LEU A 161 -9.47 -13.61 -13.89
C LEU A 161 -10.46 -14.76 -14.11
N GLU A 162 -10.53 -15.77 -13.24
CA GLU A 162 -11.52 -16.85 -13.33
C GLU A 162 -12.89 -16.36 -12.86
N ALA A 163 -13.48 -15.39 -13.58
CA ALA A 163 -14.73 -14.72 -13.26
C ALA A 163 -15.95 -15.68 -13.31
N THR A 164 -16.02 -16.57 -12.33
CA THR A 164 -17.17 -17.44 -12.05
C THR A 164 -18.37 -16.60 -11.60
N GLY A 165 -19.55 -16.92 -12.13
CA GLY A 165 -20.82 -16.26 -11.80
C GLY A 165 -21.35 -15.38 -12.94
N THR A 166 -22.54 -14.84 -12.74
CA THR A 166 -23.17 -13.93 -13.71
C THR A 166 -22.73 -12.50 -13.45
N LEU A 167 -22.34 -11.79 -14.51
CA LEU A 167 -22.08 -10.35 -14.46
C LEU A 167 -23.30 -9.64 -13.84
N SER A 168 -23.07 -8.85 -12.80
CA SER A 168 -24.11 -8.09 -12.10
C SER A 168 -23.69 -6.62 -12.01
N PRO A 169 -24.01 -5.83 -13.06
CA PRO A 169 -23.61 -4.43 -13.14
C PRO A 169 -24.20 -3.60 -11.98
N ARG A 170 -23.40 -2.70 -11.41
CA ARG A 170 -23.79 -1.88 -10.25
C ARG A 170 -24.32 -0.52 -10.69
N PRO A 171 -25.47 -0.05 -10.16
CA PRO A 171 -26.09 1.19 -10.63
C PRO A 171 -25.29 2.45 -10.28
N TYR A 172 -24.42 2.41 -9.27
CA TYR A 172 -23.57 3.54 -8.91
C TYR A 172 -22.19 3.52 -9.58
N VAL A 173 -21.85 2.50 -10.36
CA VAL A 173 -20.59 2.46 -11.10
C VAL A 173 -20.84 2.95 -12.52
N ALA A 174 -19.90 3.72 -13.07
CA ALA A 174 -19.95 4.17 -14.45
C ALA A 174 -20.04 2.99 -15.44
N SER A 175 -20.86 3.15 -16.48
CA SER A 175 -20.97 2.20 -17.59
C SER A 175 -19.66 2.04 -18.35
N SER A 176 -18.84 3.10 -18.33
CA SER A 176 -17.47 3.16 -18.83
C SER A 176 -16.58 3.65 -17.69
N LEU A 177 -16.06 2.73 -16.86
CA LEU A 177 -15.21 3.07 -15.73
C LEU A 177 -13.77 3.31 -16.21
N HIS A 178 -13.25 4.51 -16.03
CA HIS A 178 -11.84 4.79 -16.33
C HIS A 178 -10.93 4.26 -15.24
N PHE A 179 -9.88 3.54 -15.62
CA PHE A 179 -8.90 3.00 -14.68
C PHE A 179 -7.47 3.21 -15.17
N TYR A 180 -6.67 3.91 -14.36
CA TYR A 180 -5.26 4.18 -14.63
C TYR A 180 -4.35 3.33 -13.72
N MET A 181 -3.39 2.60 -14.30
CA MET A 181 -2.35 1.92 -13.54
C MET A 181 -1.00 2.53 -13.84
N MET A 182 -0.25 2.89 -12.80
CA MET A 182 1.10 3.45 -12.97
C MET A 182 2.12 2.36 -13.26
N LEU A 183 3.09 2.67 -14.11
CA LEU A 183 4.17 1.79 -14.53
C LEU A 183 5.50 2.55 -14.52
N SER A 184 6.58 1.85 -14.21
CA SER A 184 7.93 2.41 -14.33
C SER A 184 8.61 1.80 -15.54
N ASN A 185 8.53 2.50 -16.66
CA ASN A 185 9.04 2.05 -17.95
C ASN A 185 10.55 2.23 -18.02
N LEU A 186 11.30 1.12 -17.94
CA LEU A 186 12.77 1.17 -17.96
C LEU A 186 13.36 1.52 -19.34
N ARG A 187 12.56 1.43 -20.41
CA ARG A 187 12.97 1.85 -21.76
C ARG A 187 12.84 3.36 -21.95
N GLY A 188 11.87 3.97 -21.27
CA GLY A 188 11.53 5.39 -21.39
C GLY A 188 10.78 5.72 -22.69
N VAL A 189 10.10 6.85 -22.68
CA VAL A 189 9.40 7.41 -23.85
C VAL A 189 9.96 8.81 -24.13
N PRO A 190 10.52 9.05 -25.33
CA PRO A 190 11.04 10.35 -25.72
C PRO A 190 9.89 11.30 -26.09
N TYR A 191 9.97 12.54 -25.62
CA TYR A 191 9.03 13.62 -25.91
C TYR A 191 9.78 14.90 -26.29
N ALA A 192 9.16 15.71 -27.14
CA ALA A 192 9.58 17.08 -27.40
C ALA A 192 8.47 18.08 -27.03
N ILE A 193 8.88 19.24 -26.52
CA ILE A 193 8.06 20.44 -26.43
C ILE A 193 8.60 21.44 -27.45
N HIS A 194 7.74 21.91 -28.34
CA HIS A 194 8.09 22.87 -29.38
C HIS A 194 7.90 24.30 -28.88
N PHE A 195 8.90 25.15 -29.11
CA PHE A 195 8.91 26.58 -28.80
C PHE A 195 9.13 27.35 -30.10
N SER A 196 8.84 28.66 -30.10
CA SER A 196 9.04 29.51 -31.28
C SER A 196 10.48 29.52 -31.82
N GLY A 197 11.48 29.29 -30.95
CA GLY A 197 12.91 29.27 -31.29
C GLY A 197 13.57 27.89 -31.35
N GLY A 198 12.84 26.79 -31.18
CA GLY A 198 13.41 25.44 -31.20
C GLY A 198 12.56 24.39 -30.48
N GLN A 199 13.14 23.23 -30.18
CA GLN A 199 12.48 22.15 -29.44
C GLN A 199 13.32 21.71 -28.24
N TYR A 200 12.65 21.35 -27.15
CA TYR A 200 13.28 20.75 -25.97
C TYR A 200 12.91 19.27 -25.88
N ASN A 201 13.90 18.39 -25.97
CA ASN A 201 13.72 16.95 -25.88
C ASN A 201 13.93 16.46 -24.46
N MET A 202 13.07 15.56 -24.01
CA MET A 202 13.13 14.92 -22.70
C MET A 202 12.67 13.46 -22.81
N MET A 203 13.05 12.64 -21.84
CA MET A 203 12.59 11.25 -21.74
C MET A 203 11.85 11.07 -20.42
N THR A 204 10.64 10.52 -20.48
CA THR A 204 9.91 10.11 -19.28
C THR A 204 10.02 8.61 -19.08
N HIS A 205 10.30 8.21 -17.84
CA HIS A 205 10.16 6.83 -17.37
C HIS A 205 8.88 6.63 -16.55
N ALA A 206 8.19 7.73 -16.20
CA ALA A 206 6.86 7.72 -15.61
C ALA A 206 5.87 7.33 -16.71
N ASP A 207 5.33 6.11 -16.63
CA ASP A 207 4.41 5.58 -17.63
C ASP A 207 3.11 5.13 -16.95
N ARG A 208 2.09 4.87 -17.76
CA ARG A 208 0.80 4.37 -17.29
C ARG A 208 0.07 3.62 -18.39
N VAL A 209 -0.84 2.76 -17.98
CA VAL A 209 -1.91 2.26 -18.86
C VAL A 209 -3.24 2.83 -18.43
N HIS A 210 -4.12 3.09 -19.39
CA HIS A 210 -5.50 3.53 -19.17
C HIS A 210 -6.45 2.51 -19.79
N TYR A 211 -7.26 1.91 -18.95
CA TYR A 211 -8.34 1.02 -19.36
C TYR A 211 -9.68 1.72 -19.19
N VAL A 212 -10.58 1.47 -20.13
CA VAL A 212 -11.99 1.83 -20.01
C VAL A 212 -12.76 0.53 -19.82
N VAL A 213 -13.15 0.25 -18.57
CA VAL A 213 -13.81 -1.00 -18.21
C VAL A 213 -15.32 -0.84 -18.40
N GLU A 214 -15.86 -1.61 -19.33
CA GLU A 214 -17.27 -1.53 -19.73
C GLU A 214 -18.09 -2.65 -19.09
N GLY A 215 -19.33 -2.36 -18.72
CA GLY A 215 -20.31 -3.37 -18.30
C GLY A 215 -20.25 -3.80 -16.83
N ILE A 216 -19.32 -3.28 -16.02
CA ILE A 216 -19.35 -3.45 -14.55
C ILE A 216 -20.37 -2.53 -13.85
N GLY A 217 -20.80 -1.48 -14.53
CA GLY A 217 -21.72 -0.47 -14.02
C GLY A 217 -22.80 -0.11 -15.04
N THR A 218 -23.86 0.58 -14.60
CA THR A 218 -24.95 1.03 -15.48
C THR A 218 -25.17 2.53 -15.50
N TRP A 219 -24.53 3.29 -14.61
CA TRP A 219 -24.65 4.74 -14.61
C TRP A 219 -23.92 5.34 -15.80
N LYS A 220 -24.61 6.18 -16.58
CA LYS A 220 -23.99 6.90 -17.69
C LYS A 220 -23.33 8.18 -17.15
N PRO A 221 -21.99 8.26 -17.09
CA PRO A 221 -21.33 9.43 -16.56
C PRO A 221 -21.48 10.64 -17.49
N SER A 222 -21.34 11.83 -16.92
CA SER A 222 -21.06 13.04 -17.70
C SER A 222 -19.74 12.85 -18.50
N PRO A 223 -19.62 13.37 -19.74
CA PRO A 223 -18.37 13.28 -20.49
C PRO A 223 -17.18 13.83 -19.69
N SER A 224 -16.03 13.17 -19.79
CA SER A 224 -14.76 13.62 -19.24
C SER A 224 -13.89 14.18 -20.37
N PRO A 225 -13.70 15.51 -20.49
CA PRO A 225 -12.85 16.09 -21.53
C PRO A 225 -11.40 15.57 -21.48
N PHE A 226 -10.95 15.16 -20.29
CA PHE A 226 -9.65 14.54 -20.09
C PHE A 226 -9.65 13.07 -20.53
N ALA A 227 -10.46 12.22 -19.89
CA ALA A 227 -10.35 10.77 -20.03
C ALA A 227 -10.95 10.24 -21.34
N ASP A 228 -12.02 10.85 -21.86
CA ASP A 228 -12.67 10.40 -23.10
C ASP A 228 -11.84 10.73 -24.34
N THR A 229 -10.90 11.67 -24.23
CA THR A 229 -9.98 12.06 -25.32
C THR A 229 -8.57 11.51 -25.14
N ASP A 230 -8.38 10.62 -24.15
CA ASP A 230 -7.14 9.95 -23.85
C ASP A 230 -6.95 8.66 -24.67
N SER A 231 -5.75 8.09 -24.64
CA SER A 231 -5.41 6.80 -25.24
C SER A 231 -5.87 5.62 -24.37
N GLY A 232 -7.18 5.50 -24.16
CA GLY A 232 -7.79 4.42 -23.39
C GLY A 232 -7.94 3.13 -24.18
N THR A 233 -7.68 1.98 -23.55
CA THR A 233 -8.01 0.65 -24.09
C THR A 233 -9.33 0.17 -23.48
N SER A 234 -10.39 0.06 -24.29
CA SER A 234 -11.67 -0.49 -23.84
C SER A 234 -11.56 -2.00 -23.61
N ILE A 235 -12.08 -2.47 -22.47
CA ILE A 235 -12.25 -3.88 -22.14
C ILE A 235 -13.67 -4.12 -21.62
N ALA A 236 -14.36 -5.11 -22.15
CA ALA A 236 -15.75 -5.39 -21.78
C ALA A 236 -15.82 -6.50 -20.74
N ALA A 237 -16.48 -6.27 -19.61
CA ALA A 237 -16.69 -7.29 -18.58
C ALA A 237 -17.46 -8.51 -19.11
N THR A 238 -18.31 -8.35 -20.12
CA THR A 238 -19.02 -9.46 -20.77
C THR A 238 -18.08 -10.47 -21.40
N SER A 239 -16.90 -10.06 -21.89
CA SER A 239 -15.87 -10.99 -22.41
C SER A 239 -15.25 -11.87 -21.32
N LEU A 240 -15.22 -11.39 -20.08
CA LEU A 240 -14.64 -12.10 -18.95
C LEU A 240 -15.66 -13.01 -18.26
N PHE A 241 -16.87 -12.50 -18.00
CA PHE A 241 -17.95 -13.21 -17.31
C PHE A 241 -18.81 -14.10 -18.23
N GLY A 242 -18.82 -13.84 -19.54
CA GLY A 242 -19.56 -14.64 -20.53
C GLY A 242 -18.81 -15.88 -21.03
N ALA A 243 -17.58 -16.11 -20.58
CA ALA A 243 -16.68 -17.15 -21.08
C ALA A 243 -16.88 -18.52 -20.39
N THR A 244 -18.13 -18.96 -20.18
CA THR A 244 -18.39 -20.29 -19.64
C THR A 244 -17.88 -21.36 -20.62
N GLY A 245 -16.85 -22.10 -20.21
CA GLY A 245 -16.25 -23.17 -21.02
C GLY A 245 -15.16 -22.75 -22.00
N ALA A 246 -14.76 -21.47 -22.04
CA ALA A 246 -13.58 -21.06 -22.81
C ALA A 246 -12.31 -21.58 -22.11
N SER A 247 -11.54 -22.44 -22.78
CA SER A 247 -10.26 -22.96 -22.29
C SER A 247 -9.17 -21.88 -22.17
N THR A 248 -9.40 -20.70 -22.75
CA THR A 248 -8.45 -19.59 -22.81
C THR A 248 -9.09 -18.28 -22.38
N ARG A 249 -8.44 -17.59 -21.44
CA ARG A 249 -8.83 -16.25 -20.96
C ARG A 249 -8.66 -15.21 -22.09
N PRO A 250 -9.50 -14.17 -22.17
CA PRO A 250 -9.36 -13.15 -23.21
C PRO A 250 -8.01 -12.42 -23.14
N PRO A 251 -7.31 -12.21 -24.28
CA PRO A 251 -5.98 -11.59 -24.30
C PRO A 251 -5.90 -10.22 -23.64
N GLU A 252 -6.94 -9.41 -23.78
CA GLU A 252 -7.04 -8.07 -23.20
C GLU A 252 -7.09 -8.10 -21.66
N TRP A 253 -7.76 -9.09 -21.07
CA TRP A 253 -7.79 -9.28 -19.62
C TRP A 253 -6.49 -9.87 -19.09
N LEU A 254 -5.79 -10.69 -19.89
CA LEU A 254 -4.42 -11.11 -19.58
C LEU A 254 -3.45 -9.93 -19.59
N ALA A 255 -3.58 -9.01 -20.56
CA ALA A 255 -2.80 -7.78 -20.61
C ALA A 255 -3.11 -6.86 -19.42
N PHE A 256 -4.39 -6.73 -19.04
CA PHE A 256 -4.84 -6.01 -17.85
C PHE A 256 -4.22 -6.56 -16.57
N ALA A 257 -4.27 -7.88 -16.36
CA ALA A 257 -3.65 -8.52 -15.20
C ALA A 257 -2.12 -8.39 -15.21
N ASN A 258 -1.49 -8.51 -16.39
CA ASN A 258 -0.05 -8.31 -16.52
C ASN A 258 0.37 -6.87 -16.20
N ALA A 259 -0.43 -5.87 -16.59
CA ALA A 259 -0.18 -4.48 -16.23
C ALA A 259 -0.32 -4.22 -14.71
N ALA A 260 -1.33 -4.83 -14.06
CA ALA A 260 -1.47 -4.75 -12.60
C ALA A 260 -0.27 -5.40 -11.90
N LEU A 261 0.15 -6.59 -12.34
CA LEU A 261 1.34 -7.27 -11.81
C LEU A 261 2.64 -6.49 -12.08
N ALA A 262 2.75 -5.82 -13.23
CA ALA A 262 3.87 -4.95 -13.56
C ALA A 262 3.94 -3.75 -12.62
N SER A 263 2.78 -3.15 -12.33
CA SER A 263 2.69 -2.03 -11.40
C SER A 263 3.16 -2.41 -9.99
N GLY A 264 3.00 -3.66 -9.56
CA GLY A 264 3.52 -4.20 -8.29
C GLY A 264 4.83 -4.96 -8.35
N ALA A 265 5.56 -4.91 -9.47
CA ALA A 265 6.82 -5.64 -9.66
C ALA A 265 7.98 -4.96 -8.92
N PHE A 266 7.99 -5.07 -7.58
CA PHE A 266 8.99 -4.44 -6.72
C PHE A 266 10.42 -4.79 -7.16
N PRO A 267 11.27 -3.80 -7.50
CA PRO A 267 12.60 -4.05 -8.06
C PRO A 267 13.43 -5.02 -7.20
N ILE A 268 14.16 -5.93 -7.85
CA ILE A 268 15.00 -6.99 -7.25
C ILE A 268 14.18 -8.08 -6.53
N GLY A 269 13.19 -7.71 -5.72
CA GLY A 269 12.37 -8.62 -4.94
C GLY A 269 11.44 -9.49 -5.78
N LEU A 270 10.70 -8.87 -6.71
CA LEU A 270 9.72 -9.51 -7.59
C LEU A 270 10.13 -9.38 -9.06
N SER A 271 9.67 -10.32 -9.89
CA SER A 271 10.07 -10.37 -11.29
C SER A 271 9.53 -9.16 -12.07
N PRO A 272 10.36 -8.45 -12.85
CA PRO A 272 9.88 -7.41 -13.75
C PRO A 272 8.94 -8.02 -14.82
N ARG A 273 8.11 -7.18 -15.43
CA ARG A 273 7.14 -7.60 -16.45
C ARG A 273 7.39 -6.88 -17.76
N VAL A 274 7.21 -7.58 -18.87
CA VAL A 274 7.21 -6.94 -20.19
C VAL A 274 5.79 -6.43 -20.46
N ILE A 275 5.68 -5.16 -20.83
CA ILE A 275 4.46 -4.55 -21.32
C ILE A 275 4.60 -4.42 -22.84
N ALA A 276 3.65 -5.00 -23.55
CA ALA A 276 3.50 -4.82 -25.00
C ALA A 276 2.42 -3.78 -25.24
N THR A 277 2.75 -2.78 -26.04
CA THR A 277 1.88 -1.69 -26.45
C THR A 277 2.31 -1.24 -27.84
N ALA A 278 1.90 -0.06 -28.28
CA ALA A 278 2.26 0.49 -29.57
C ALA A 278 2.40 2.01 -29.53
N THR A 279 3.09 2.57 -30.52
CA THR A 279 3.43 4.00 -30.54
C THR A 279 2.21 4.91 -30.55
N SER A 280 1.09 4.48 -31.15
CA SER A 280 -0.16 5.25 -31.20
C SER A 280 -0.76 5.53 -29.82
N GLN A 281 -0.50 4.67 -28.83
CA GLN A 281 -0.97 4.86 -27.46
C GLN A 281 -0.39 6.14 -26.86
N TYR A 282 0.83 6.52 -27.22
CA TYR A 282 1.46 7.74 -26.70
C TYR A 282 1.06 9.01 -27.46
N ALA A 283 0.53 8.89 -28.68
CA ALA A 283 0.16 10.04 -29.51
C ALA A 283 -1.03 10.82 -28.95
N LYS A 284 -1.96 10.14 -28.25
CA LYS A 284 -3.13 10.75 -27.61
C LYS A 284 -3.05 10.79 -26.08
N ALA A 285 -1.98 10.25 -25.50
CA ALA A 285 -1.80 10.17 -24.07
C ALA A 285 -1.87 11.56 -23.41
N LYS A 286 -2.82 11.71 -22.48
CA LYS A 286 -2.99 12.94 -21.70
C LYS A 286 -2.07 12.95 -20.49
N PHE A 287 -1.51 14.13 -20.24
CA PHE A 287 -0.77 14.46 -19.02
C PHE A 287 -1.63 15.35 -18.11
N PRO A 288 -1.74 15.04 -16.81
CA PRO A 288 -2.50 15.82 -15.84
C PRO A 288 -1.72 17.08 -15.42
N ILE A 289 -1.55 18.02 -16.36
CA ILE A 289 -0.82 19.28 -16.15
C ILE A 289 -1.83 20.39 -15.89
N SER A 290 -1.58 21.22 -14.87
CA SER A 290 -2.50 22.28 -14.44
C SER A 290 -2.47 23.54 -15.31
N GLU A 291 -1.62 23.58 -16.34
CA GLU A 291 -1.53 24.65 -17.33
C GLU A 291 -2.34 24.31 -18.58
N ASP A 292 -2.89 25.33 -19.23
CA ASP A 292 -3.61 25.15 -20.49
C ASP A 292 -2.64 24.69 -21.58
N GLN A 293 -2.88 23.48 -22.09
CA GLN A 293 -2.07 22.83 -23.12
C GLN A 293 -2.63 23.02 -24.53
N SER A 294 -3.64 23.86 -24.73
CA SER A 294 -4.30 24.01 -26.05
C SER A 294 -3.29 24.28 -27.18
N GLU A 295 -2.19 24.99 -26.89
CA GLU A 295 -1.14 25.34 -27.87
C GLU A 295 0.19 24.59 -27.69
N LEU A 296 0.52 24.10 -26.50
CA LEU A 296 1.81 23.46 -26.19
C LEU A 296 1.61 22.09 -25.53
N LYS A 297 1.94 21.02 -26.26
CA LYS A 297 1.80 19.64 -25.79
C LYS A 297 3.12 18.88 -25.93
N PRO A 298 3.48 18.02 -24.96
CA PRO A 298 4.51 17.02 -25.17
C PRO A 298 4.10 16.11 -26.34
N ILE A 299 4.92 16.07 -27.38
CA ILE A 299 4.71 15.19 -28.55
C ILE A 299 5.74 14.07 -28.49
N PRO A 300 5.35 12.79 -28.58
CA PRO A 300 6.32 11.71 -28.56
C PRO A 300 7.23 11.77 -29.80
N THR A 301 8.54 11.67 -29.60
CA THR A 301 9.56 11.76 -30.66
C THR A 301 10.21 10.41 -30.90
N TRP A 302 9.51 9.57 -31.67
CA TRP A 302 10.01 8.25 -32.05
C TRP A 302 11.14 8.35 -33.09
N PRO A 303 12.03 7.35 -33.18
CA PRO A 303 13.03 7.29 -34.25
C PRO A 303 12.38 7.29 -35.64
N ASP A 304 13.00 7.95 -36.62
CA ASP A 304 12.45 8.08 -37.97
C ASP A 304 12.11 6.72 -38.61
N ALA A 305 12.92 5.70 -38.32
CA ALA A 305 12.73 4.33 -38.80
C ALA A 305 11.43 3.65 -38.28
N TRP A 306 10.76 4.23 -37.28
CA TRP A 306 9.52 3.72 -36.70
C TRP A 306 8.29 4.48 -37.19
N HIS A 307 8.46 5.53 -38.00
CA HIS A 307 7.35 6.17 -38.68
C HIS A 307 6.79 5.22 -39.73
N VAL A 308 5.76 4.49 -39.34
CA VAL A 308 4.95 3.65 -40.23
C VAL A 308 3.87 4.50 -40.91
N PRO A 309 3.35 4.08 -42.08
CA PRO A 309 2.19 4.72 -42.70
C PRO A 309 1.04 4.89 -41.70
N SER A 310 0.22 5.93 -41.83
CA SER A 310 -0.86 6.26 -40.89
C SER A 310 -1.91 5.16 -40.68
N SER A 311 -1.93 4.13 -41.53
CA SER A 311 -2.78 2.94 -41.44
C SER A 311 -2.18 1.79 -40.59
N GLN A 312 -0.94 1.93 -40.13
CA GLN A 312 -0.22 0.94 -39.31
C GLN A 312 0.24 1.57 -38.00
N ASP A 313 0.49 0.72 -37.00
CA ASP A 313 1.05 1.13 -35.73
C ASP A 313 2.34 0.37 -35.44
N TYR A 314 3.34 1.05 -34.89
CA TYR A 314 4.62 0.43 -34.60
C TYR A 314 4.58 -0.23 -33.21
N PRO A 315 4.92 -1.52 -33.09
CA PRO A 315 4.91 -2.21 -31.81
C PRO A 315 5.98 -1.64 -30.87
N PHE A 316 5.58 -1.29 -29.65
CA PHE A 316 6.46 -0.80 -28.61
C PHE A 316 6.34 -1.67 -27.37
N SER A 317 7.42 -2.32 -26.98
CA SER A 317 7.49 -3.08 -25.73
C SER A 317 8.55 -2.52 -24.80
N PHE A 318 8.31 -2.65 -23.50
CA PHE A 318 9.27 -2.24 -22.48
C PHE A 318 9.24 -3.17 -21.27
N VAL A 319 10.36 -3.22 -20.55
CA VAL A 319 10.43 -3.83 -19.23
C VAL A 319 9.92 -2.83 -18.22
N SER A 320 8.94 -3.25 -17.44
CA SER A 320 8.33 -2.47 -16.37
C SER A 320 8.67 -3.07 -15.01
N VAL A 321 8.96 -2.17 -14.07
CA VAL A 321 9.01 -2.46 -12.64
C VAL A 321 7.90 -1.68 -11.92
N ASP A 322 7.83 -1.84 -10.59
CA ASP A 322 6.81 -1.23 -9.76
C ASP A 322 6.53 0.24 -10.12
N GLY A 323 5.29 0.55 -10.45
CA GLY A 323 4.85 1.88 -10.86
C GLY A 323 5.00 2.94 -9.77
N GLY A 324 4.93 2.51 -8.51
CA GLY A 324 5.17 3.34 -7.36
C GLY A 324 6.63 3.77 -7.21
N LEU A 325 7.59 3.20 -7.95
CA LEU A 325 8.96 3.71 -7.98
C LEU A 325 8.99 5.19 -8.41
N ILE A 326 8.17 5.56 -9.40
CA ILE A 326 8.10 6.91 -9.96
C ILE A 326 6.82 7.63 -9.55
N ASN A 327 5.64 7.00 -9.64
CA ASN A 327 4.39 7.61 -9.21
C ASN A 327 3.64 6.71 -8.24
N ASN A 328 3.84 6.94 -6.93
CA ASN A 328 3.23 6.11 -5.89
C ASN A 328 1.76 6.45 -5.63
N ASP A 329 1.36 7.69 -5.91
CA ASP A 329 0.07 8.24 -5.51
C ASP A 329 -0.57 8.90 -6.73
N PRO A 330 -1.18 8.12 -7.67
CA PRO A 330 -1.68 8.61 -8.95
C PRO A 330 -3.00 9.37 -8.85
N PHE A 331 -3.09 10.25 -7.86
CA PHE A 331 -4.25 11.06 -7.53
C PHE A 331 -4.68 11.95 -8.69
N GLU A 332 -3.71 12.52 -9.40
CA GLU A 332 -3.97 13.50 -10.45
C GLU A 332 -4.80 12.95 -11.61
N TYR A 333 -4.63 11.68 -12.02
CA TYR A 333 -5.39 11.11 -13.14
C TYR A 333 -6.88 11.00 -12.84
N VAL A 334 -7.24 10.61 -11.62
CA VAL A 334 -8.65 10.55 -11.18
C VAL A 334 -9.20 11.95 -11.07
N ARG A 335 -8.45 12.88 -10.46
CA ARG A 335 -8.87 14.28 -10.32
C ARG A 335 -9.19 14.91 -11.67
N PHE A 336 -8.30 14.77 -12.66
CA PHE A 336 -8.50 15.30 -14.01
C PHE A 336 -9.65 14.60 -14.73
N THR A 337 -9.86 13.30 -14.51
CA THR A 337 -11.01 12.57 -15.05
C THR A 337 -12.34 13.12 -14.53
N LEU A 338 -12.37 13.57 -13.27
CA LEU A 338 -13.54 14.21 -12.65
C LEU A 338 -13.70 15.70 -13.03
N MET A 339 -12.75 16.35 -13.72
CA MET A 339 -12.89 17.77 -14.07
C MET A 339 -13.95 18.01 -15.13
N LYS A 340 -14.81 19.02 -14.90
CA LYS A 340 -15.75 19.50 -15.94
C LYS A 340 -15.03 20.22 -17.07
N ASP A 341 -13.98 20.97 -16.75
CA ASP A 341 -13.27 21.86 -17.67
C ASP A 341 -11.76 21.89 -17.36
N PRO A 342 -11.02 20.78 -17.60
CA PRO A 342 -9.59 20.72 -17.30
C PRO A 342 -8.80 21.75 -18.13
N PRO A 343 -7.77 22.41 -17.55
CA PRO A 343 -7.19 22.15 -16.24
C PRO A 343 -7.85 22.91 -15.08
N ARG A 344 -8.96 23.62 -15.32
CA ARG A 344 -9.61 24.45 -14.28
C ARG A 344 -10.12 23.55 -13.15
N PRO A 345 -9.75 23.84 -11.90
CA PRO A 345 -10.23 23.04 -10.77
C PRO A 345 -11.75 23.11 -10.64
N ASN A 346 -12.34 21.98 -10.24
CA ASN A 346 -13.73 21.95 -9.79
C ASN A 346 -13.91 22.76 -8.51
N GLU A 347 -15.16 23.09 -8.21
CA GLU A 347 -15.56 23.65 -6.91
C GLU A 347 -15.08 22.76 -5.76
N ARG A 348 -14.62 23.40 -4.69
CA ARG A 348 -14.02 22.74 -3.52
C ARG A 348 -14.75 23.07 -2.22
N ASN A 349 -15.55 24.13 -2.22
CA ASN A 349 -16.29 24.59 -1.06
C ASN A 349 -17.33 23.54 -0.62
N ALA A 350 -17.48 23.41 0.69
CA ALA A 350 -18.34 22.43 1.37
C ALA A 350 -19.82 22.52 1.04
N GLU A 351 -20.31 23.65 0.52
CA GLU A 351 -21.72 23.92 0.18
C GLU A 351 -22.06 23.65 -1.29
N LYS A 352 -21.03 23.50 -2.15
CA LYS A 352 -21.21 23.45 -3.62
C LYS A 352 -20.48 22.31 -4.32
N THR A 353 -19.51 21.67 -3.66
CA THR A 353 -18.73 20.57 -4.23
C THR A 353 -19.63 19.41 -4.64
N ASP A 354 -19.60 19.02 -5.92
CA ASP A 354 -20.39 17.91 -6.45
C ASP A 354 -19.53 16.69 -6.80
N ARG A 355 -18.25 16.71 -6.43
CA ARG A 355 -17.31 15.65 -6.75
C ARG A 355 -16.08 15.62 -5.87
N ALA A 356 -15.57 14.43 -5.61
CA ALA A 356 -14.37 14.26 -4.81
C ALA A 356 -13.50 13.08 -5.23
N VAL A 357 -12.20 13.20 -4.96
CA VAL A 357 -11.27 12.08 -5.01
C VAL A 357 -11.03 11.56 -3.60
N ILE A 358 -11.14 10.25 -3.41
CA ILE A 358 -10.80 9.54 -2.17
C ILE A 358 -9.45 8.85 -2.38
N MET A 359 -8.45 9.27 -1.61
CA MET A 359 -7.11 8.67 -1.61
C MET A 359 -7.02 7.60 -0.53
N ILE A 360 -6.63 6.38 -0.90
CA ILE A 360 -6.35 5.30 0.04
C ILE A 360 -4.83 5.17 0.18
N ALA A 361 -4.31 5.45 1.38
CA ALA A 361 -2.88 5.52 1.67
C ALA A 361 -2.49 4.65 2.88
N PRO A 362 -2.10 3.39 2.67
CA PRO A 362 -1.77 2.46 3.78
C PRO A 362 -0.48 2.83 4.55
N PHE A 363 0.45 3.55 3.91
CA PHE A 363 1.71 3.99 4.54
C PHE A 363 1.84 5.51 4.39
N PRO A 364 1.14 6.32 5.21
CA PRO A 364 1.28 7.77 5.19
C PRO A 364 2.59 8.26 5.83
N GLU A 365 3.27 7.39 6.58
CA GLU A 365 4.49 7.73 7.32
C GLU A 365 5.66 8.07 6.38
N GLY A 366 6.41 9.11 6.76
CA GLY A 366 7.62 9.51 6.04
C GLY A 366 8.77 8.50 6.22
N PRO A 367 9.74 8.47 5.29
CA PRO A 367 10.95 7.68 5.48
C PRO A 367 11.72 8.13 6.73
N PRO A 368 12.55 7.26 7.33
CA PRO A 368 13.37 7.64 8.48
C PRO A 368 14.30 8.81 8.13
N PHE A 369 14.36 9.78 9.04
CA PHE A 369 15.31 10.90 8.99
C PHE A 369 16.69 10.39 9.39
N LEU A 370 17.69 10.62 8.53
CA LEU A 370 19.08 10.26 8.84
C LEU A 370 19.67 11.23 9.87
N GLY A 371 20.41 10.70 10.83
CA GLY A 371 21.12 11.51 11.82
C GLY A 371 22.37 12.16 11.25
N ASP A 372 22.99 13.04 12.05
CA ASP A 372 24.26 13.66 11.70
C ASP A 372 25.33 12.60 11.39
N GLY A 373 26.05 12.80 10.28
CA GLY A 373 27.09 11.87 9.81
C GLY A 373 26.58 10.69 8.97
N GLU A 374 25.28 10.62 8.68
CA GLU A 374 24.69 9.62 7.78
C GLU A 374 24.19 10.20 6.44
N PRO A 375 24.30 9.45 5.32
CA PRO A 375 25.06 8.20 5.19
C PRO A 375 26.57 8.47 5.35
N PRO A 376 27.37 7.43 5.67
CA PRO A 376 28.83 7.57 5.64
C PRO A 376 29.31 8.09 4.28
N LEU A 377 30.35 8.94 4.27
CA LEU A 377 30.88 9.59 3.06
C LEU A 377 31.54 8.64 2.03
N GLY A 378 31.58 7.33 2.31
CA GLY A 378 32.13 6.34 1.39
C GLY A 378 31.31 6.24 0.11
N VAL A 379 32.01 6.12 -1.04
CA VAL A 379 31.39 6.11 -2.38
C VAL A 379 30.23 5.12 -2.51
N LEU A 380 30.37 3.90 -1.97
CA LEU A 380 29.30 2.89 -2.03
C LEU A 380 28.08 3.28 -1.19
N SER A 381 28.29 3.87 -0.02
CA SER A 381 27.20 4.36 0.84
C SER A 381 26.46 5.52 0.19
N ILE A 382 27.20 6.45 -0.41
CA ILE A 382 26.64 7.56 -1.19
C ILE A 382 25.86 7.04 -2.39
N ALA A 383 26.42 6.13 -3.19
CA ALA A 383 25.74 5.58 -4.37
C ALA A 383 24.41 4.91 -3.99
N ARG A 384 24.38 4.13 -2.90
CA ARG A 384 23.13 3.55 -2.37
C ARG A 384 22.15 4.64 -1.94
N ARG A 385 22.62 5.66 -1.23
CA ARG A 385 21.76 6.77 -0.77
C ARG A 385 21.19 7.57 -1.92
N VAL A 386 21.95 7.83 -2.98
CA VAL A 386 21.48 8.57 -4.17
C VAL A 386 20.26 7.87 -4.79
N VAL A 387 20.29 6.55 -4.94
CA VAL A 387 19.14 5.78 -5.44
C VAL A 387 17.92 5.96 -4.54
N THR A 388 18.11 5.84 -3.21
CA THR A 388 17.02 6.06 -2.24
C THR A 388 16.50 7.49 -2.28
N ALA A 389 17.40 8.48 -2.36
CA ALA A 389 17.06 9.91 -2.37
C ALA A 389 16.30 10.29 -3.64
N LEU A 390 16.73 9.81 -4.81
CA LEU A 390 16.01 10.01 -6.07
C LEU A 390 14.60 9.41 -6.00
N ARG A 391 14.46 8.18 -5.50
CA ARG A 391 13.13 7.58 -5.28
C ARG A 391 12.26 8.41 -4.35
N GLN A 392 12.81 8.93 -3.25
CA GLN A 392 12.06 9.77 -2.30
C GLN A 392 11.67 11.11 -2.92
N GLN A 393 12.58 11.75 -3.65
CA GLN A 393 12.35 13.03 -4.31
C GLN A 393 11.24 12.93 -5.36
N VAL A 394 11.26 11.89 -6.19
CA VAL A 394 10.25 11.69 -7.25
C VAL A 394 8.85 11.43 -6.66
N ARG A 395 8.77 10.89 -5.45
CA ARG A 395 7.51 10.69 -4.70
C ARG A 395 7.05 11.95 -3.93
N PHE A 396 7.86 12.98 -3.83
CA PHE A 396 7.54 14.17 -3.06
C PHE A 396 6.57 15.10 -3.82
N LYS A 397 5.27 14.96 -3.55
CA LYS A 397 4.17 15.70 -4.20
C LYS A 397 3.29 16.46 -3.19
N PRO A 398 3.79 17.57 -2.60
CA PRO A 398 3.10 18.26 -1.49
C PRO A 398 1.80 18.96 -1.89
N ASP A 399 1.65 19.35 -3.16
CA ASP A 399 0.48 20.07 -3.69
C ASP A 399 -0.83 19.31 -3.48
N GLN A 400 -0.80 17.97 -3.58
CA GLN A 400 -2.00 17.14 -3.35
C GLN A 400 -2.33 16.99 -1.87
N LEU A 401 -1.32 16.75 -1.02
CA LEU A 401 -1.51 16.56 0.43
C LEU A 401 -1.93 17.85 1.13
N LEU A 402 -1.36 19.00 0.75
CA LEU A 402 -1.77 20.30 1.26
C LEU A 402 -3.24 20.60 0.93
N ALA A 403 -3.70 20.19 -0.26
CA ALA A 403 -5.09 20.36 -0.65
C ALA A 403 -6.04 19.39 0.08
N VAL A 404 -5.58 18.22 0.53
CA VAL A 404 -6.34 17.31 1.41
C VAL A 404 -6.41 17.87 2.83
N ALA A 405 -5.33 18.48 3.32
CA ALA A 405 -5.25 19.02 4.68
C ALA A 405 -6.01 20.34 4.88
N ALA A 406 -6.32 21.05 3.80
CA ALA A 406 -7.00 22.35 3.87
C ALA A 406 -8.47 22.20 4.30
N GLU A 407 -8.83 22.77 5.46
CA GLU A 407 -10.17 22.69 6.07
C GLU A 407 -11.33 23.08 5.14
N GLY A 408 -11.10 23.97 4.17
CA GLY A 408 -12.11 24.38 3.19
C GLY A 408 -12.27 23.46 1.97
N THR A 409 -11.46 22.41 1.81
CA THR A 409 -11.47 21.56 0.61
C THR A 409 -12.25 20.27 0.82
N HIS A 410 -13.44 20.21 0.21
CA HIS A 410 -14.37 19.06 0.30
C HIS A 410 -14.47 18.28 -1.04
N SER A 411 -13.44 18.42 -1.87
CA SER A 411 -13.26 17.71 -3.15
C SER A 411 -12.12 16.69 -3.10
N ARG A 412 -11.45 16.54 -1.96
CA ARG A 412 -10.31 15.66 -1.76
C ARG A 412 -10.36 15.09 -0.36
N PHE A 413 -10.25 13.78 -0.24
CA PHE A 413 -10.26 13.08 1.03
C PHE A 413 -9.15 12.04 1.05
N MET A 414 -8.68 11.70 2.25
CA MET A 414 -7.72 10.62 2.45
C MET A 414 -8.21 9.69 3.54
N ILE A 415 -7.97 8.40 3.33
CA ILE A 415 -8.11 7.36 4.33
C ILE A 415 -6.78 6.64 4.50
N SER A 416 -6.29 6.63 5.74
CA SER A 416 -5.06 5.98 6.17
C SER A 416 -5.32 5.13 7.41
N PRO A 417 -4.47 4.12 7.69
CA PRO A 417 -4.67 3.27 8.85
C PRO A 417 -4.68 4.07 10.14
N HIS A 418 -5.61 3.74 11.03
CA HIS A 418 -5.74 4.36 12.34
C HIS A 418 -6.33 3.33 13.33
N ARG A 419 -5.65 3.11 14.46
CA ARG A 419 -6.06 2.12 15.46
C ARG A 419 -6.04 2.73 16.86
N VAL A 420 -7.25 2.91 17.42
CA VAL A 420 -7.49 3.35 18.81
C VAL A 420 -8.47 2.36 19.43
N PRO A 421 -8.01 1.15 19.80
CA PRO A 421 -8.89 0.17 20.40
C PRO A 421 -9.33 0.67 21.78
N PRO A 422 -10.57 0.38 22.22
CA PRO A 422 -10.99 0.72 23.57
C PRO A 422 -10.04 0.04 24.57
N SER A 423 -9.42 0.84 25.43
CA SER A 423 -8.58 0.36 26.52
C SER A 423 -9.39 -0.53 27.45
N THR A 424 -8.72 -1.29 28.33
CA THR A 424 -9.38 -1.91 29.49
C THR A 424 -10.27 -0.88 30.20
N PRO A 425 -11.42 -1.25 30.78
CA PRO A 425 -12.35 -0.29 31.40
C PRO A 425 -11.61 0.70 32.32
N GLY A 426 -11.66 2.00 31.99
CA GLY A 426 -10.98 3.07 32.72
C GLY A 426 -9.58 3.47 32.23
N GLY A 427 -9.05 2.83 31.18
CA GLY A 427 -7.82 3.25 30.52
C GLY A 427 -8.05 4.38 29.52
N GLU A 428 -7.08 5.28 29.35
CA GLU A 428 -7.13 6.32 28.32
C GLU A 428 -7.19 5.71 26.93
N GLU A 429 -8.09 6.21 26.07
CA GLU A 429 -8.06 5.93 24.63
C GLU A 429 -6.77 6.51 24.05
N ARG A 430 -5.90 5.63 23.53
CA ARG A 430 -4.62 6.04 22.97
C ARG A 430 -4.43 5.40 21.61
N GLU A 431 -3.98 6.22 20.66
CA GLU A 431 -3.54 5.74 19.37
C GLU A 431 -2.30 4.86 19.54
N GLU A 432 -2.35 3.69 18.92
CA GLU A 432 -1.24 2.76 18.97
C GLU A 432 -0.12 3.18 18.01
N THR A 433 1.12 2.97 18.43
CA THR A 433 2.32 3.30 17.64
C THR A 433 2.33 2.63 16.27
N PHE A 434 1.76 1.44 16.14
CA PHE A 434 1.63 0.73 14.87
C PHE A 434 0.17 0.38 14.62
N SER A 435 -0.39 0.90 13.53
CA SER A 435 -1.77 0.58 13.15
C SER A 435 -1.89 -0.67 12.29
N ILE A 436 -0.91 -0.95 11.41
CA ILE A 436 -0.95 -2.10 10.47
C ILE A 436 0.07 -3.18 10.80
N ALA A 437 -0.32 -4.44 10.65
CA ALA A 437 0.51 -5.62 10.87
C ALA A 437 1.52 -5.86 9.72
N SER A 438 1.20 -5.45 8.49
CA SER A 438 2.09 -5.67 7.34
C SER A 438 3.30 -4.74 7.27
N GLY A 439 3.44 -3.76 8.18
CA GLY A 439 4.51 -2.75 8.14
C GLY A 439 5.93 -3.27 8.39
N LEU A 440 6.07 -4.52 8.88
CA LEU A 440 7.35 -5.23 9.01
C LEU A 440 8.10 -5.31 7.66
N LEU A 441 9.44 -5.35 7.69
CA LEU A 441 10.32 -5.48 6.52
C LEU A 441 10.10 -4.41 5.44
N GLY A 442 9.83 -3.17 5.85
CA GLY A 442 9.55 -2.07 4.92
C GLY A 442 8.29 -2.29 4.08
N GLY A 443 7.29 -2.99 4.64
CA GLY A 443 5.99 -3.25 4.01
C GLY A 443 5.86 -4.61 3.31
N PHE A 444 6.83 -5.52 3.47
CA PHE A 444 6.74 -6.92 3.01
C PHE A 444 6.18 -7.89 4.08
N GLY A 445 6.05 -7.41 5.32
CA GLY A 445 5.70 -8.22 6.47
C GLY A 445 4.38 -8.95 6.34
N GLY A 446 3.44 -8.42 5.56
CA GLY A 446 2.16 -9.08 5.31
C GLY A 446 2.33 -10.47 4.71
N PHE A 447 3.37 -10.75 3.93
CA PHE A 447 3.58 -12.10 3.36
C PHE A 447 4.11 -13.13 4.36
N VAL A 448 4.46 -12.72 5.59
CA VAL A 448 4.94 -13.63 6.65
C VAL A 448 3.82 -14.55 7.16
N LEU A 449 2.63 -14.01 7.36
CA LEU A 449 1.50 -14.74 7.96
C LEU A 449 0.17 -14.22 7.42
N GLU A 450 -0.77 -15.13 7.13
CA GLU A 450 -2.13 -14.77 6.70
C GLU A 450 -2.82 -13.84 7.68
N ALA A 451 -2.67 -14.09 8.98
CA ALA A 451 -3.28 -13.28 10.04
C ALA A 451 -2.85 -11.80 9.99
N PHE A 452 -1.65 -11.47 9.47
CA PHE A 452 -1.23 -10.07 9.32
C PHE A 452 -2.03 -9.37 8.22
N ARG A 453 -2.31 -10.08 7.13
CA ARG A 453 -3.09 -9.55 6.00
C ARG A 453 -4.58 -9.50 6.34
N ASP A 454 -5.10 -10.49 7.07
CA ASP A 454 -6.47 -10.48 7.57
C ASP A 454 -6.69 -9.32 8.54
N HIS A 455 -5.75 -9.11 9.47
CA HIS A 455 -5.75 -7.94 10.35
C HIS A 455 -5.87 -6.63 9.55
N ASP A 456 -4.97 -6.41 8.60
CA ASP A 456 -4.94 -5.16 7.82
C ASP A 456 -6.20 -4.98 6.97
N TYR A 457 -6.75 -6.06 6.42
CA TYR A 457 -8.02 -6.04 5.68
C TYR A 457 -9.18 -5.63 6.59
N GLN A 458 -9.31 -6.23 7.77
CA GLN A 458 -10.38 -5.87 8.71
C GLN A 458 -10.19 -4.45 9.26
N LEU A 459 -8.95 -4.01 9.48
CA LEU A 459 -8.65 -2.62 9.83
C LEU A 459 -9.08 -1.66 8.72
N GLY A 460 -8.82 -2.00 7.45
CA GLY A 460 -9.29 -1.23 6.30
C GLY A 460 -10.81 -1.10 6.27
N ARG A 461 -11.54 -2.19 6.56
CA ARG A 461 -13.01 -2.15 6.70
C ARG A 461 -13.44 -1.21 7.82
N ARG A 462 -12.82 -1.29 9.00
CA ARG A 462 -13.10 -0.39 10.14
C ARG A 462 -12.80 1.06 9.81
N ASN A 463 -11.62 1.37 9.29
CA ASN A 463 -11.26 2.74 8.95
C ASN A 463 -12.18 3.30 7.87
N CYS A 464 -12.62 2.50 6.90
CA CYS A 464 -13.60 2.93 5.90
C CYS A 464 -14.95 3.25 6.53
N GLN A 465 -15.46 2.39 7.41
CA GLN A 465 -16.68 2.66 8.16
C GLN A 465 -16.61 4.00 8.90
N TYR A 466 -15.55 4.21 9.68
CA TYR A 466 -15.38 5.44 10.44
C TYR A 466 -15.22 6.68 9.52
N PHE A 467 -14.47 6.52 8.42
CA PHE A 467 -14.29 7.55 7.40
C PHE A 467 -15.62 8.00 6.79
N LEU A 468 -16.48 7.06 6.39
CA LEU A 468 -17.82 7.38 5.86
C LEU A 468 -18.70 8.06 6.92
N MET A 469 -18.59 7.66 8.19
CA MET A 469 -19.38 8.23 9.28
C MET A 469 -18.96 9.65 9.69
N ARG A 470 -17.68 10.03 9.54
CA ARG A 470 -17.12 11.22 10.22
C ARG A 470 -16.35 12.18 9.30
N HIS A 471 -15.80 11.69 8.20
CA HIS A 471 -14.82 12.42 7.41
C HIS A 471 -15.26 12.66 5.96
N LEU A 472 -15.94 11.71 5.32
CA LEU A 472 -16.53 11.91 4.00
C LEU A 472 -17.85 12.67 4.11
N THR A 473 -17.75 13.96 4.37
CA THR A 473 -18.88 14.81 4.72
C THR A 473 -18.98 16.05 3.83
N ILE A 474 -20.18 16.61 3.73
CA ILE A 474 -20.49 17.92 3.10
C ILE A 474 -21.24 18.80 4.10
N ASP A 475 -21.29 20.11 3.84
CA ASP A 475 -22.05 21.05 4.68
C ASP A 475 -23.53 20.65 4.71
N LYS A 476 -24.20 20.76 5.86
CA LYS A 476 -25.63 20.44 5.99
C LYS A 476 -26.52 21.25 5.04
N ASN A 477 -26.07 22.45 4.65
CA ASN A 477 -26.78 23.36 3.75
C ASN A 477 -26.36 23.20 2.28
N HIS A 478 -25.66 22.11 1.93
CA HIS A 478 -25.18 21.88 0.57
C HIS A 478 -26.33 21.95 -0.45
N GLN A 479 -26.07 22.64 -1.58
CA GLN A 479 -27.07 22.92 -2.63
C GLN A 479 -27.69 21.68 -3.30
N THR A 480 -27.17 20.48 -3.05
CA THR A 480 -27.70 19.21 -3.59
C THR A 480 -28.43 18.37 -2.53
N LEU A 481 -28.45 18.80 -1.27
CA LEU A 481 -29.27 18.21 -0.20
C LEU A 481 -30.69 18.76 -0.26
N HIS A 482 -31.33 18.73 -1.43
CA HIS A 482 -32.75 19.01 -1.55
C HIS A 482 -33.51 17.70 -1.32
N GLY A 483 -33.93 17.47 -0.08
CA GLY A 483 -34.99 16.54 0.29
C GLY A 483 -35.99 17.26 1.22
N PRO A 484 -37.06 16.59 1.70
CA PRO A 484 -37.94 17.16 2.72
C PRO A 484 -37.09 17.68 3.89
N GLU A 485 -37.40 18.86 4.43
CA GLU A 485 -36.69 19.42 5.58
C GLU A 485 -36.44 18.33 6.65
N GLY A 486 -35.17 18.17 7.03
CA GLY A 486 -34.72 17.20 8.03
C GLY A 486 -34.52 15.76 7.56
N ALA A 487 -34.79 15.38 6.31
CA ALA A 487 -34.57 13.99 5.84
C ALA A 487 -33.09 13.57 5.90
N ALA A 488 -32.18 14.48 5.56
CA ALA A 488 -30.74 14.26 5.72
C ALA A 488 -30.33 14.12 7.20
N GLU A 489 -31.00 14.81 8.12
CA GLU A 489 -30.70 14.82 9.57
C GLU A 489 -31.25 13.58 10.29
N ARG A 490 -32.38 13.02 9.83
CA ARG A 490 -33.07 11.92 10.51
C ARG A 490 -32.33 10.57 10.46
N ARG A 491 -31.43 10.36 9.49
CA ARG A 491 -30.54 9.18 9.44
C ARG A 491 -29.05 9.47 9.57
N ASN A 492 -28.61 10.69 9.31
CA ASN A 492 -27.22 11.05 9.50
C ASN A 492 -27.00 11.71 10.85
N ALA A 493 -25.97 11.26 11.57
CA ALA A 493 -25.45 12.06 12.66
C ALA A 493 -24.93 13.40 12.09
N VAL A 494 -25.52 14.52 12.53
CA VAL A 494 -24.95 15.84 12.29
C VAL A 494 -23.63 15.93 13.05
N ILE A 495 -22.57 16.37 12.36
CA ILE A 495 -21.23 16.51 12.91
C ILE A 495 -20.90 17.99 12.95
N SER A 496 -20.99 18.60 14.12
CA SER A 496 -20.55 19.98 14.33
C SER A 496 -19.02 20.02 14.46
N LYS A 497 -18.36 20.85 13.65
CA LYS A 497 -16.92 21.11 13.70
C LYS A 497 -16.68 22.60 13.86
N THR A 498 -15.75 22.95 14.73
CA THR A 498 -15.21 24.32 14.82
C THR A 498 -14.00 24.42 13.91
N LEU A 499 -14.04 25.33 12.94
CA LEU A 499 -12.93 25.58 12.02
C LEU A 499 -11.84 26.44 12.69
N SER A 500 -10.69 26.53 12.04
CA SER A 500 -9.53 27.30 12.53
C SER A 500 -9.81 28.79 12.73
N ASP A 501 -10.82 29.35 12.07
CA ASP A 501 -11.28 30.74 12.25
C ASP A 501 -12.29 30.92 13.42
N GLY A 502 -12.62 29.83 14.12
CA GLY A 502 -13.57 29.81 15.23
C GLY A 502 -15.04 29.67 14.81
N SER A 503 -15.35 29.63 13.51
CA SER A 503 -16.70 29.39 13.02
C SER A 503 -17.12 27.94 13.29
N MET A 504 -18.41 27.74 13.60
CA MET A 504 -18.99 26.42 13.78
C MET A 504 -19.79 26.04 12.55
N HIS A 505 -19.46 24.89 11.97
CA HIS A 505 -20.11 24.34 10.79
C HIS A 505 -20.67 22.96 11.09
N ASP A 506 -21.84 22.66 10.54
CA ASP A 506 -22.50 21.38 10.67
C ASP A 506 -22.38 20.59 9.37
N TYR A 507 -21.95 19.35 9.49
CA TYR A 507 -21.69 18.46 8.37
C TYR A 507 -22.54 17.21 8.42
N VAL A 508 -22.83 16.65 7.25
CA VAL A 508 -23.50 15.35 7.09
C VAL A 508 -22.66 14.41 6.20
N PRO A 509 -22.66 13.09 6.46
CA PRO A 509 -22.06 12.09 5.59
C PRO A 509 -22.59 12.12 4.15
N ILE A 510 -21.67 12.00 3.18
CA ILE A 510 -21.98 11.84 1.74
C ILE A 510 -22.55 10.45 1.44
N ILE A 511 -22.12 9.42 2.19
CA ILE A 511 -22.59 8.05 2.06
C ILE A 511 -23.10 7.61 3.44
N PRO A 512 -24.42 7.68 3.70
CA PRO A 512 -24.99 7.22 4.96
C PRO A 512 -24.81 5.71 5.13
N LEU A 513 -24.49 5.26 6.34
CA LEU A 513 -24.45 3.83 6.65
C LEU A 513 -25.85 3.31 6.98
N VAL A 514 -26.27 2.26 6.28
CA VAL A 514 -27.58 1.62 6.44
C VAL A 514 -27.48 0.11 6.29
N GLY A 515 -28.54 -0.61 6.65
CA GLY A 515 -28.62 -2.05 6.45
C GLY A 515 -27.47 -2.81 7.10
N ASP A 516 -26.80 -3.66 6.32
CA ASP A 516 -25.67 -4.47 6.79
C ASP A 516 -24.37 -3.66 6.96
N ALA A 517 -24.28 -2.41 6.51
CA ALA A 517 -23.15 -1.53 6.74
C ALA A 517 -23.23 -0.77 8.09
N LEU A 518 -24.40 -0.79 8.74
CA LEU A 518 -24.66 -0.10 10.00
C LEU A 518 -23.93 -0.72 11.22
N PRO A 519 -23.90 -2.05 11.42
CA PRO A 519 -23.25 -2.65 12.59
C PRO A 519 -21.75 -2.34 12.63
N GLU A 520 -21.24 -2.08 13.84
CA GLU A 520 -19.86 -1.65 14.04
C GLU A 520 -18.86 -2.73 13.59
N VAL A 521 -17.91 -2.37 12.72
CA VAL A 521 -16.74 -3.20 12.42
C VAL A 521 -15.80 -3.12 13.63
N PRO A 522 -15.55 -4.22 14.36
CA PRO A 522 -14.66 -4.16 15.51
C PRO A 522 -13.22 -3.94 15.06
N TYR A 523 -12.40 -3.36 15.94
CA TYR A 523 -10.96 -3.35 15.71
C TYR A 523 -10.43 -4.79 15.66
N PRO A 524 -9.61 -5.14 14.66
CA PRO A 524 -9.02 -6.46 14.59
C PRO A 524 -8.07 -6.70 15.77
N ARG A 525 -7.93 -7.97 16.15
CA ARG A 525 -6.94 -8.40 17.13
C ARG A 525 -5.55 -8.30 16.53
N TRP A 526 -4.61 -7.76 17.29
CA TRP A 526 -3.21 -7.69 16.88
C TRP A 526 -2.64 -9.10 16.68
N ALA A 527 -2.11 -9.37 15.49
CA ALA A 527 -1.71 -10.72 15.09
C ALA A 527 -0.22 -10.99 15.43
N ARG A 528 0.06 -12.22 15.89
CA ARG A 528 1.41 -12.69 16.24
C ARG A 528 1.76 -13.98 15.48
N ILE A 529 3.03 -14.14 15.13
CA ILE A 529 3.61 -15.40 14.66
C ILE A 529 4.12 -16.22 15.85
N ASP A 530 3.91 -17.53 15.82
CA ASP A 530 4.50 -18.44 16.80
C ASP A 530 5.99 -18.74 16.50
N GLU A 531 6.70 -19.29 17.48
CA GLU A 531 8.14 -19.57 17.38
C GLU A 531 8.46 -20.63 16.31
N ASN A 532 7.60 -21.61 16.07
CA ASN A 532 7.82 -22.67 15.09
C ASN A 532 7.67 -22.14 13.66
N ALA A 533 6.63 -21.35 13.41
CA ALA A 533 6.41 -20.67 12.14
C ALA A 533 7.55 -19.68 11.85
N PHE A 534 8.03 -18.95 12.86
CA PHE A 534 9.21 -18.09 12.71
C PHE A 534 10.49 -18.88 12.36
N ALA A 535 10.75 -19.98 13.06
CA ALA A 535 11.91 -20.84 12.76
C ALA A 535 11.83 -21.43 11.34
N LEU A 536 10.65 -21.86 10.90
CA LEU A 536 10.41 -22.34 9.55
C LEU A 536 10.63 -21.24 8.50
N LEU A 537 10.15 -20.02 8.75
CA LEU A 537 10.38 -18.86 7.89
C LEU A 537 11.87 -18.62 7.68
N VAL A 538 12.66 -18.53 8.76
CA VAL A 538 14.11 -18.29 8.68
C VAL A 538 14.80 -19.40 7.87
N LYS A 539 14.45 -20.67 8.12
CA LYS A 539 14.99 -21.82 7.37
C LYS A 539 14.67 -21.74 5.88
N ARG A 540 13.45 -21.33 5.51
CA ARG A 540 13.02 -21.19 4.11
C ARG A 540 13.71 -20.01 3.41
N ILE A 541 13.88 -18.88 4.10
CA ILE A 541 14.63 -17.73 3.60
C ILE A 541 16.08 -18.13 3.32
N GLU A 542 16.72 -18.81 4.27
CA GLU A 542 18.08 -19.31 4.10
C GLU A 542 18.22 -20.21 2.87
N ALA A 543 17.34 -21.21 2.73
CA ALA A 543 17.36 -22.13 1.60
C ALA A 543 17.22 -21.38 0.27
N ARG A 544 16.30 -20.40 0.20
CA ARG A 544 16.09 -19.57 -0.97
C ARG A 544 17.29 -18.71 -1.31
N LEU A 545 17.85 -17.98 -0.34
CA LEU A 545 18.99 -17.10 -0.55
C LEU A 545 20.22 -17.86 -1.02
N VAL A 546 20.51 -19.01 -0.43
CA VAL A 546 21.62 -19.86 -0.86
C VAL A 546 21.39 -20.34 -2.31
N ALA A 547 20.17 -20.75 -2.66
CA ALA A 547 19.84 -21.17 -4.01
C ALA A 547 20.00 -20.04 -5.03
N VAL A 548 19.48 -18.84 -4.72
CA VAL A 548 19.60 -17.64 -5.55
C VAL A 548 21.08 -17.25 -5.73
N ALA A 549 21.85 -17.19 -4.65
CA ALA A 549 23.26 -16.82 -4.71
C ALA A 549 24.07 -17.81 -5.56
N ARG A 550 23.89 -19.12 -5.35
CA ARG A 550 24.52 -20.16 -6.19
C ARG A 550 24.13 -20.02 -7.65
N ARG A 551 22.86 -19.70 -7.92
CA ARG A 551 22.35 -19.52 -9.28
C ARG A 551 22.99 -18.31 -9.96
N LEU A 552 23.06 -17.16 -9.29
CA LEU A 552 23.75 -15.96 -9.79
C LEU A 552 25.23 -16.23 -10.07
N VAL A 553 25.93 -16.91 -9.16
CA VAL A 553 27.32 -17.33 -9.40
C VAL A 553 27.42 -18.25 -10.62
N SER A 554 26.43 -19.11 -10.86
CA SER A 554 26.45 -20.02 -12.01
C SER A 554 26.17 -19.34 -13.35
N THR A 555 25.30 -18.31 -13.39
CA THR A 555 24.84 -17.62 -14.60
C THR A 555 25.67 -16.41 -14.96
N GLU A 556 26.04 -15.57 -13.98
CA GLU A 556 26.74 -14.30 -14.21
C GLU A 556 28.25 -14.44 -14.28
N THR A 557 28.78 -15.60 -13.91
CA THR A 557 30.22 -15.88 -13.97
C THR A 557 30.49 -17.00 -14.97
N THR A 558 31.46 -16.79 -15.86
CA THR A 558 31.94 -17.84 -16.79
C THR A 558 33.18 -18.58 -16.27
N SER A 559 33.97 -17.95 -15.38
CA SER A 559 35.21 -18.51 -14.83
C SER A 559 34.99 -19.58 -13.74
N ALA A 560 35.50 -20.79 -13.97
CA ALA A 560 35.42 -21.90 -13.00
C ALA A 560 36.11 -21.60 -11.66
N ARG A 561 37.25 -20.89 -11.68
CA ARG A 561 37.96 -20.49 -10.45
C ARG A 561 37.18 -19.47 -9.63
N MET A 562 36.57 -18.49 -10.31
CA MET A 562 35.74 -17.48 -9.64
C MET A 562 34.45 -18.11 -9.08
N LYS A 563 33.84 -19.07 -9.78
CA LYS A 563 32.71 -19.87 -9.24
C LYS A 563 33.10 -20.60 -7.96
N LEU A 564 34.26 -21.26 -7.96
CA LEU A 564 34.74 -21.99 -6.78
C LEU A 564 34.97 -21.04 -5.59
N GLY A 565 35.63 -19.89 -5.84
CA GLY A 565 35.87 -18.87 -4.82
C GLY A 565 34.58 -18.27 -4.24
N LEU A 566 33.64 -17.84 -5.09
CA LEU A 566 32.36 -17.27 -4.64
C LEU A 566 31.48 -18.29 -3.90
N ASN A 567 31.46 -19.55 -4.34
CA ASN A 567 30.75 -20.61 -3.62
C ASN A 567 31.39 -20.94 -2.26
N PHE A 568 32.72 -20.87 -2.16
CA PHE A 568 33.42 -21.01 -0.88
C PHE A 568 33.10 -19.84 0.07
N LEU A 569 33.10 -18.60 -0.42
CA LEU A 569 32.71 -17.43 0.37
C LEU A 569 31.25 -17.54 0.85
N LEU A 570 30.34 -18.00 -0.01
CA LEU A 570 28.95 -18.26 0.38
C LEU A 570 28.88 -19.34 1.47
N LEU A 571 29.66 -20.42 1.36
CA LEU A 571 29.69 -21.50 2.36
C LEU A 571 30.14 -21.00 3.74
N VAL A 572 31.22 -20.23 3.79
CA VAL A 572 31.80 -19.72 5.04
C VAL A 572 31.00 -18.55 5.62
N GLY A 573 30.39 -17.72 4.76
CA GLY A 573 29.60 -16.55 5.16
C GLY A 573 28.13 -16.83 5.49
N ARG A 574 27.60 -18.00 5.08
CA ARG A 574 26.17 -18.36 5.19
C ARG A 574 25.61 -18.14 6.59
N ASN A 575 26.23 -18.70 7.62
CA ASN A 575 25.69 -18.63 8.99
C ASN A 575 25.57 -17.18 9.47
N ARG A 576 26.56 -16.33 9.16
CA ARG A 576 26.51 -14.90 9.51
C ARG A 576 25.37 -14.15 8.83
N ILE A 577 25.13 -14.44 7.54
CA ILE A 577 24.02 -13.83 6.80
C ILE A 577 22.68 -14.28 7.39
N VAL A 578 22.54 -15.56 7.73
CA VAL A 578 21.32 -16.14 8.30
C VAL A 578 21.05 -15.58 9.70
N ASP A 579 22.08 -15.49 10.54
CA ASP A 579 21.97 -14.90 11.88
C ASP A 579 21.58 -13.41 11.81
N TYR A 580 22.18 -12.66 10.88
CA TYR A 580 21.80 -11.27 10.62
C TYR A 580 20.32 -11.15 10.25
N ILE A 581 19.85 -11.93 9.27
CA ILE A 581 18.45 -11.93 8.84
C ILE A 581 17.51 -12.32 9.98
N ARG A 582 17.85 -13.37 10.72
CA ARG A 582 17.07 -13.84 11.86
C ARG A 582 16.92 -12.73 12.89
N LEU A 583 18.01 -12.06 13.27
CA LEU A 583 18.00 -10.99 14.25
C LEU A 583 17.24 -9.76 13.74
N THR A 584 17.42 -9.35 12.49
CA THR A 584 16.63 -8.24 11.89
C THR A 584 15.13 -8.53 11.92
N LEU A 585 14.72 -9.73 11.51
CA LEU A 585 13.30 -10.13 11.57
C LEU A 585 12.78 -10.15 13.00
N LEU A 586 13.53 -10.76 13.91
CA LEU A 586 13.15 -10.88 15.32
C LEU A 586 13.06 -9.50 15.98
N GLN A 587 14.01 -8.61 15.70
CA GLN A 587 14.01 -7.22 16.16
C GLN A 587 12.70 -6.51 15.81
N GLU A 588 12.30 -6.54 14.54
CA GLU A 588 11.06 -5.88 14.10
C GLU A 588 9.81 -6.57 14.67
N LEU A 589 9.77 -7.91 14.69
CA LEU A 589 8.65 -8.66 15.27
C LEU A 589 8.47 -8.36 16.76
N VAL A 590 9.56 -8.26 17.54
CA VAL A 590 9.51 -7.92 18.97
C VAL A 590 9.09 -6.46 19.18
N MET A 591 9.66 -5.55 18.38
CA MET A 591 9.32 -4.11 18.41
C MET A 591 7.83 -3.88 18.20
N ARG A 592 7.24 -4.61 17.23
CA ARG A 592 5.85 -4.46 16.81
C ARG A 592 4.87 -5.36 17.56
N ASP A 593 5.33 -6.14 18.54
CA ASP A 593 4.51 -7.14 19.24
C ASP A 593 3.86 -8.20 18.33
N GLN A 594 4.60 -8.66 17.33
CA GLN A 594 4.12 -9.59 16.30
C GLN A 594 4.70 -11.00 16.45
N ILE A 595 5.34 -11.34 17.57
CA ILE A 595 5.84 -12.69 17.85
C ILE A 595 5.45 -13.13 19.27
N GLU A 596 5.02 -14.37 19.39
CA GLU A 596 4.68 -14.99 20.68
C GLU A 596 5.94 -15.31 21.51
N GLY A 597 5.77 -15.57 22.81
CA GLY A 597 6.90 -15.94 23.69
C GLY A 597 7.75 -14.76 24.19
N TRP A 598 7.33 -13.52 23.95
CA TRP A 598 8.02 -12.31 24.44
C TRP A 598 7.15 -11.52 25.45
N PRO A 599 6.84 -12.11 26.62
CA PRO A 599 6.05 -11.43 27.63
C PRO A 599 6.80 -10.23 28.19
N LEU A 600 6.10 -9.13 28.43
CA LEU A 600 6.66 -8.00 29.16
C LEU A 600 6.42 -8.20 30.67
N PRO A 601 7.38 -7.87 31.54
CA PRO A 601 7.16 -7.91 32.99
C PRO A 601 6.05 -6.93 33.39
N ALA A 602 5.28 -7.27 34.42
CA ALA A 602 4.29 -6.36 35.00
C ALA A 602 5.02 -5.17 35.65
N ALA A 603 4.97 -4.02 34.98
CA ALA A 603 5.59 -2.78 35.42
C ALA A 603 4.73 -1.60 34.95
N ASP A 604 4.83 -0.48 35.65
CA ASP A 604 4.21 0.79 35.23
C ASP A 604 5.04 1.47 34.13
N LEU A 605 5.36 0.69 33.08
CA LEU A 605 6.17 1.09 31.95
C LEU A 605 5.35 0.93 30.67
N ARG A 606 5.47 1.91 29.80
CA ARG A 606 4.83 1.87 28.48
C ARG A 606 5.33 0.68 27.66
N PRO A 607 4.44 -0.24 27.23
CA PRO A 607 4.85 -1.45 26.49
C PRO A 607 5.67 -1.18 25.24
N ASP A 608 5.34 -0.12 24.50
CA ASP A 608 6.05 0.29 23.29
C ASP A 608 7.47 0.78 23.57
N PHE A 609 7.70 1.47 24.70
CA PHE A 609 9.05 1.87 25.12
C PHE A 609 9.90 0.66 25.51
N VAL A 610 9.32 -0.29 26.24
CA VAL A 610 10.00 -1.55 26.60
C VAL A 610 10.37 -2.33 25.34
N ARG A 611 9.47 -2.41 24.35
CA ARG A 611 9.71 -3.07 23.06
C ARG A 611 10.77 -2.36 22.22
N ALA A 612 10.82 -1.03 22.23
CA ALA A 612 11.88 -0.28 21.56
C ALA A 612 13.26 -0.59 22.14
N VAL A 613 13.38 -0.72 23.47
CA VAL A 613 14.63 -1.13 24.14
C VAL A 613 15.00 -2.56 23.79
N LEU A 614 14.05 -3.51 23.83
CA LEU A 614 14.29 -4.90 23.42
C LEU A 614 14.76 -4.99 21.96
N ALA A 615 14.13 -4.22 21.07
CA ALA A 615 14.52 -4.14 19.67
C ALA A 615 15.95 -3.58 19.50
N ALA A 616 16.32 -2.54 20.26
CA ALA A 616 17.69 -2.02 20.26
C ALA A 616 18.73 -3.07 20.72
N LEU A 617 18.37 -3.95 21.65
CA LEU A 617 19.21 -5.08 22.08
C LEU A 617 19.24 -6.24 21.06
N LEU A 618 18.28 -6.31 20.15
CA LEU A 618 18.21 -7.29 19.05
C LEU A 618 18.88 -6.82 17.76
N ASP A 619 19.33 -5.57 17.71
CA ASP A 619 20.04 -5.01 16.56
C ASP A 619 21.27 -5.88 16.22
N PRO A 620 21.35 -6.44 14.99
CA PRO A 620 22.47 -7.28 14.58
C PRO A 620 23.78 -6.51 14.37
N ALA A 621 23.75 -5.17 14.32
CA ALA A 621 24.95 -4.35 14.21
C ALA A 621 25.80 -4.34 15.49
N PHE A 622 25.24 -4.75 16.62
CA PHE A 622 25.89 -4.72 17.92
C PHE A 622 25.81 -6.06 18.63
N ASP A 623 26.88 -6.44 19.34
CA ASP A 623 26.89 -7.58 20.25
C ASP A 623 26.43 -7.17 21.65
N LEU A 624 26.87 -5.99 22.10
CA LEU A 624 26.56 -5.38 23.40
C LEU A 624 26.19 -3.91 23.20
N ARG A 625 25.29 -3.40 24.04
CA ARG A 625 24.81 -2.02 23.99
C ARG A 625 25.04 -1.28 25.30
N THR A 626 25.19 0.03 25.22
CA THR A 626 25.25 0.95 26.36
C THR A 626 23.89 1.63 26.55
N GLU A 627 23.59 2.12 27.77
CA GLU A 627 22.37 2.89 28.03
C GLU A 627 22.24 4.10 27.10
N ALA A 628 23.33 4.86 26.91
CA ALA A 628 23.38 6.04 26.05
C ALA A 628 23.20 5.68 24.56
N GLY A 629 23.78 4.56 24.11
CA GLY A 629 23.60 4.05 22.76
C GLY A 629 22.14 3.69 22.48
N ILE A 630 21.50 2.96 23.40
CA ILE A 630 20.08 2.61 23.31
C ILE A 630 19.22 3.88 23.30
N ALA A 631 19.46 4.80 24.23
CA ALA A 631 18.74 6.09 24.33
C ALA A 631 18.81 6.89 23.01
N ARG A 632 19.99 6.96 22.36
CA ARG A 632 20.13 7.60 21.05
C ARG A 632 19.31 6.90 19.96
N THR A 633 19.31 5.57 19.91
CA THR A 633 18.55 4.80 18.92
C THR A 633 17.04 4.92 19.14
N THR A 634 16.58 4.84 20.39
CA THR A 634 15.15 4.84 20.74
C THR A 634 14.57 6.24 20.92
N LYS A 635 15.42 7.27 21.03
CA LYS A 635 15.07 8.64 21.41
C LYS A 635 14.40 8.74 22.79
N LEU A 636 14.66 7.77 23.67
CA LEU A 636 14.18 7.77 25.04
C LEU A 636 15.22 8.40 25.97
N ASP A 637 14.77 8.94 27.10
CA ASP A 637 15.67 9.40 28.15
C ASP A 637 16.53 8.26 28.69
N THR A 638 17.81 8.55 28.95
CA THR A 638 18.76 7.54 29.44
C THR A 638 18.34 6.96 30.80
N SER A 639 17.68 7.76 31.66
CA SER A 639 17.12 7.29 32.94
C SER A 639 16.02 6.26 32.74
N LEU A 640 15.10 6.51 31.81
CA LEU A 640 14.01 5.59 31.47
C LEU A 640 14.56 4.30 30.85
N VAL A 641 15.56 4.41 29.97
CA VAL A 641 16.25 3.23 29.42
C VAL A 641 16.86 2.38 30.53
N ARG A 642 17.52 3.00 31.52
CA ARG A 642 18.09 2.28 32.67
C ARG A 642 17.03 1.56 33.49
N GLU A 643 15.89 2.21 33.75
CA GLU A 643 14.77 1.62 34.46
C GLU A 643 14.20 0.40 33.71
N ILE A 644 14.00 0.52 32.41
CA ILE A 644 13.55 -0.59 31.55
C ILE A 644 14.55 -1.75 31.59
N LEU A 645 15.85 -1.47 31.43
CA LEU A 645 16.89 -2.51 31.46
C LEU A 645 16.95 -3.23 32.80
N SER A 646 16.84 -2.50 33.91
CA SER A 646 16.78 -3.07 35.27
C SER A 646 15.56 -3.98 35.44
N THR A 647 14.40 -3.52 34.98
CA THR A 647 13.14 -4.31 35.04
C THR A 647 13.27 -5.60 34.23
N LEU A 648 13.83 -5.52 33.02
CA LEU A 648 14.02 -6.69 32.14
C LEU A 648 15.10 -7.65 32.65
N ALA A 649 16.08 -7.19 33.44
CA ALA A 649 17.06 -8.08 34.07
C ALA A 649 16.40 -9.05 35.07
N GLY A 650 15.31 -8.62 35.70
CA GLY A 650 14.50 -9.43 36.63
C GLY A 650 13.56 -10.45 35.97
N ALA A 651 13.40 -10.44 34.65
CA ALA A 651 12.50 -11.34 33.91
C ALA A 651 13.08 -12.76 33.72
N ALA A 652 13.39 -13.44 34.83
CA ALA A 652 14.12 -14.71 34.83
C ALA A 652 13.47 -15.78 33.93
N GLY A 653 14.24 -16.30 32.96
CA GLY A 653 13.81 -17.37 32.06
C GLY A 653 12.94 -16.93 30.88
N ALA A 654 12.58 -15.65 30.79
CA ALA A 654 11.84 -15.11 29.65
C ALA A 654 12.78 -14.74 28.48
N ASN A 655 12.26 -14.77 27.25
CA ASN A 655 13.01 -14.34 26.06
C ASN A 655 13.46 -12.87 26.11
N CYS A 656 12.75 -12.04 26.88
CA CYS A 656 13.05 -10.63 27.10
C CYS A 656 14.11 -10.39 28.19
N GLN A 657 14.63 -11.44 28.84
CA GLN A 657 15.58 -11.29 29.93
C GLN A 657 16.86 -10.58 29.47
N VAL A 658 17.18 -9.48 30.13
CA VAL A 658 18.40 -8.72 29.89
C VAL A 658 19.55 -9.29 30.71
N TRP A 659 20.70 -9.39 30.08
CA TRP A 659 21.97 -9.78 30.69
C TRP A 659 22.88 -8.56 30.77
N LEU A 660 23.38 -8.29 31.98
CA LEU A 660 24.41 -7.29 32.26
C LEU A 660 25.78 -7.95 32.21
N ALA A 661 26.70 -7.38 31.43
CA ALA A 661 28.07 -7.90 31.37
C ALA A 661 28.80 -7.69 32.71
N PRO A 662 29.48 -8.72 33.25
CA PRO A 662 30.18 -8.60 34.53
C PRO A 662 31.52 -7.86 34.41
N TRP A 663 31.93 -7.46 33.21
CA TRP A 663 33.13 -6.66 32.97
C TRP A 663 32.74 -5.29 32.41
N THR A 664 33.44 -4.27 32.87
CA THR A 664 33.49 -2.96 32.24
C THR A 664 34.83 -2.84 31.52
N ARG A 665 34.87 -2.22 30.33
CA ARG A 665 36.16 -1.71 29.82
C ARG A 665 36.60 -0.65 30.83
N THR A 666 37.87 -0.67 31.24
CA THR A 666 38.41 0.32 32.17
C THR A 666 38.03 1.72 31.67
N ASP A 667 37.21 2.43 32.47
CA ASP A 667 36.61 3.76 32.24
C ASP A 667 35.35 3.84 31.33
N GLU A 668 34.60 2.73 31.13
CA GLU A 668 33.45 2.65 30.21
C GLU A 668 32.11 2.17 30.84
N PRO A 669 30.96 2.66 30.32
CA PRO A 669 29.59 2.43 30.82
C PRO A 669 29.16 0.96 30.87
N LEU A 670 28.13 0.66 31.69
CA LEU A 670 27.51 -0.66 31.79
C LEU A 670 27.07 -1.19 30.41
N LEU A 671 27.31 -2.48 30.16
CA LEU A 671 27.06 -3.15 28.89
C LEU A 671 25.95 -4.18 29.01
N TYR A 672 24.97 -4.10 28.11
CA TYR A 672 23.76 -4.90 28.13
C TYR A 672 23.61 -5.70 26.83
N THR A 673 23.04 -6.89 26.92
CA THR A 673 22.46 -7.63 25.79
C THR A 673 21.33 -8.51 26.30
N LEU A 674 20.68 -9.29 25.44
CA LEU A 674 19.73 -10.31 25.88
C LEU A 674 20.48 -11.56 26.38
N VAL A 675 19.91 -12.28 27.35
CA VAL A 675 20.48 -13.57 27.81
C VAL A 675 20.69 -14.54 26.66
N SER A 676 19.77 -14.56 25.68
CA SER A 676 19.86 -15.37 24.46
C SER A 676 21.02 -15.00 23.53
N ARG A 677 21.58 -13.78 23.67
CA ARG A 677 22.69 -13.24 22.89
C ARG A 677 24.01 -13.17 23.68
N ARG A 678 24.05 -13.67 24.91
CA ARG A 678 25.25 -13.60 25.77
C ARG A 678 26.46 -14.25 25.07
N PRO A 679 27.64 -13.61 25.09
CA PRO A 679 28.85 -14.22 24.55
C PRO A 679 29.17 -15.56 25.23
N SER A 680 29.57 -16.57 24.45
CA SER A 680 30.03 -17.86 25.01
C SER A 680 31.24 -17.65 25.94
N PHE A 681 31.36 -18.43 27.01
CA PHE A 681 32.47 -18.40 27.99
C PHE A 681 33.89 -18.38 27.34
N LEU A 682 34.08 -19.12 26.25
CA LEU A 682 35.33 -19.14 25.46
C LEU A 682 35.65 -17.82 24.74
N ALA A 683 34.65 -16.97 24.44
CA ALA A 683 34.87 -15.65 23.83
C ALA A 683 35.36 -14.66 24.89
N THR A 684 34.90 -14.85 26.12
CA THR A 684 35.25 -14.06 27.29
C THR A 684 36.68 -14.34 27.75
N LEU A 685 37.15 -15.60 27.66
CA LEU A 685 38.49 -16.02 28.11
C LEU A 685 39.63 -15.64 27.14
N LEU A 686 39.37 -15.59 25.83
CA LEU A 686 40.38 -15.41 24.77
C LEU A 686 40.66 -13.95 24.38
N GLN A 687 40.37 -12.99 25.27
CA GLN A 687 40.78 -11.59 25.08
C GLN A 687 42.32 -11.41 24.99
N GLY A 688 43.11 -12.46 25.25
CA GLY A 688 44.53 -12.52 24.95
C GLY A 688 44.98 -13.89 24.46
N ARG A 689 45.39 -13.95 23.18
CA ARG A 689 46.26 -14.97 22.52
C ARG A 689 45.57 -16.24 21.96
N THR A 690 45.87 -16.47 20.67
CA THR A 690 45.78 -17.71 19.83
C THR A 690 44.61 -17.89 18.84
N PRO A 691 44.87 -18.59 17.69
CA PRO A 691 44.30 -18.23 16.41
C PRO A 691 43.26 -19.24 15.89
N ALA A 692 41.96 -18.99 16.16
CA ALA A 692 40.85 -19.57 15.38
C ALA A 692 39.50 -18.86 15.63
N ARG A 693 39.43 -17.97 16.63
CA ARG A 693 38.43 -16.89 16.78
C ARG A 693 38.98 -15.50 16.42
N LEU A 694 40.02 -15.48 15.57
CA LEU A 694 40.70 -14.26 15.17
C LEU A 694 39.78 -13.34 14.36
N PHE A 695 39.60 -12.12 14.88
CA PHE A 695 38.98 -10.94 14.26
C PHE A 695 37.46 -10.78 14.43
N ALA A 696 37.03 -10.52 15.67
CA ALA A 696 36.45 -9.20 16.02
C ALA A 696 36.32 -9.08 17.55
N LYS A 697 36.69 -7.92 18.11
CA LYS A 697 36.21 -7.52 19.44
C LYS A 697 34.67 -7.43 19.38
N PRO A 698 33.94 -7.68 20.49
CA PRO A 698 32.49 -7.45 20.52
C PRO A 698 32.19 -6.06 19.97
N VAL A 699 31.24 -5.96 19.04
CA VAL A 699 30.84 -4.67 18.49
C VAL A 699 29.94 -3.99 19.53
N VAL A 700 30.40 -2.84 20.01
CA VAL A 700 29.72 -2.02 21.03
C VAL A 700 29.43 -0.64 20.42
N ASP A 701 28.40 0.04 20.92
CA ASP A 701 28.17 1.45 20.63
C ASP A 701 29.49 2.24 20.76
N ARG A 702 29.80 3.07 19.75
CA ARG A 702 30.88 4.05 19.87
C ARG A 702 30.40 5.21 20.74
N LYS A 703 31.31 5.80 21.53
CA LYS A 703 31.01 7.02 22.32
C LYS A 703 30.46 8.11 21.40
#